data_AF-A0AAD5T1M0-F1
#
_entry.id   AF-A0AAD5T1M0-F1
#
_cell.length_a   1.000
_cell.length_b   1.000
_cell.length_c   1.000
_cell.angle_alpha   90.00
_cell.angle_beta   90.00
_cell.angle_gamma   90.00
#
_symmetry.space_group_name_H-M   'P 1'
#
loop_
_entity.id
_entity.type
_entity.pdbx_description
1 polymer ?
#
loop_
_entity_poly.entity_id
_entity_poly.type
_entity_poly.pdbx_seq_one_letter_code
_entity_poly.pdbx_strand_id
1 'polypeptide(L)'
;MECVVTLPPSALTAQGLSTPWTVTGCDQTVNPTFAECVVVNPATGTLGVYSPLLINKGSTNFVTPVVPILPANGVVGCWFGTNGVSTTLAGATAAANCTSPTTALLQFAACNGPNFFAAVKKTNVVIPPLGTGNNGKPCYTIRSFEIVDMDQSDNVVTTFLQDPVTNKLAQKTVANLAALPNATEVNNGSDNILLDAFYRPALGCTAFTAANLADPTGPPVGALALNEIQANALQAPPIALIPPTDPFTLDGNGNPDFAKQTIYRASVNQPPPNNATSAAQSLEYCQNLLNVTAPGYITDLKFLIGQPSPALANGKDLFTFLAQRFAASWAGLTCNTLIPLTDVFGNAVAGPLTANFDGNGVCISATFNTPTLVKLLLGNGGPTTEALALGVTGTTTLSKTTTTTTTSKSTTNALTKSTTTKTTTTTKSTTTTSSTTTTVSLMNCVVTLPKNALTAQGLSTPWTVTGCDQTVNPTFAECAVIDPATGTLGVYSPLLINEGSTNFIEPVVPILPANGSDNVVTTFLQDPVTNKLAQKTVANLAALPNATEVNNGSDNILLDAFYRPALGCTAFTAANLADPTGPPVGALALNEIQANALQAPPIALIPPTDPFTLDGNGNPDFAKQTIYRASVNQPPPNNATSAAQSLEYCQNLLNVTAPGYITDLKFLIGQPSPALANGKDLFTFLAQRFAASWAGLTCNTLIPLTDVFGNAVAGPLTANFDGNGVCISATFNTPTLVKLLLGNGGPTTEALALGVTGTTTLSKTTATTTTSKSTTKVLTKSTTSTTVAVSRTSTTTSSKTTTTATTISTATKITTTFSTKTHHATTLTSIVNQVSVQTTKTTSATTATLSTTTTTAIALTAGTVSTTTTTIFAPTTATTATATTVPTTTTFNSAYVLPTTTTTAIPTKTWTYHTHTHTTRHHHHHHHHHHHQHHDDHKYKSKTW
;
A
#
# COMPACT_ATOMS: atom_id res chain seq x y z
N MET A 1 28.24 -12.04 -18.56
CA MET A 1 28.30 -11.94 -20.02
C MET A 1 27.09 -11.15 -20.49
N GLU A 2 27.30 -10.16 -21.34
CA GLU A 2 26.22 -9.34 -21.90
C GLU A 2 25.78 -9.95 -23.24
N CYS A 3 24.49 -10.20 -23.39
CA CYS A 3 23.91 -10.75 -24.62
C CYS A 3 23.46 -9.61 -25.54
N VAL A 4 23.75 -9.74 -26.83
CA VAL A 4 23.30 -8.80 -27.88
C VAL A 4 22.49 -9.56 -28.91
N VAL A 5 21.17 -9.34 -28.93
CA VAL A 5 20.25 -9.95 -29.89
C VAL A 5 20.08 -9.02 -31.09
N THR A 6 20.49 -9.49 -32.28
CA THR A 6 20.30 -8.74 -33.52
C THR A 6 18.99 -9.16 -34.20
N LEU A 7 18.03 -8.24 -34.23
CA LEU A 7 16.73 -8.43 -34.88
C LEU A 7 16.87 -8.32 -36.42
N PRO A 8 16.23 -9.22 -37.18
CA PRO A 8 16.22 -9.18 -38.65
C PRO A 8 15.35 -8.02 -39.17
N PRO A 9 15.49 -7.64 -40.46
CA PRO A 9 14.56 -6.73 -41.11
C PRO A 9 13.10 -7.19 -40.95
N SER A 10 12.19 -6.25 -40.72
CA SER A 10 10.76 -6.53 -40.55
C SER A 10 10.42 -7.54 -39.44
N ALA A 11 11.18 -7.54 -38.32
CA ALA A 11 11.09 -8.52 -37.22
C ALA A 11 9.67 -8.85 -36.71
N LEU A 12 8.73 -7.90 -36.75
CA LEU A 12 7.33 -8.08 -36.30
C LEU A 12 6.39 -8.65 -37.38
N THR A 13 6.92 -9.10 -38.53
CA THR A 13 6.15 -9.76 -39.60
C THR A 13 6.33 -11.27 -39.57
N ALA A 14 5.47 -12.03 -40.25
CA ALA A 14 5.60 -13.50 -40.32
C ALA A 14 7.01 -13.95 -40.76
N GLN A 15 7.58 -13.29 -41.77
CA GLN A 15 8.94 -13.55 -42.24
C GLN A 15 10.03 -13.14 -41.22
N GLY A 16 9.84 -12.02 -40.51
CA GLY A 16 10.77 -11.56 -39.48
C GLY A 16 10.77 -12.43 -38.22
N LEU A 17 9.61 -12.97 -37.85
CA LEU A 17 9.43 -13.93 -36.75
C LEU A 17 9.99 -15.32 -37.10
N SER A 18 9.83 -15.77 -38.35
CA SER A 18 10.36 -17.06 -38.82
C SER A 18 11.83 -17.05 -39.22
N THR A 19 12.43 -15.86 -39.34
CA THR A 19 13.88 -15.71 -39.49
C THR A 19 14.54 -15.87 -38.11
N PRO A 20 15.54 -16.76 -37.93
CA PRO A 20 16.26 -16.89 -36.66
C PRO A 20 16.93 -15.58 -36.24
N TRP A 21 16.82 -15.21 -34.96
CA TRP A 21 17.42 -14.00 -34.42
C TRP A 21 18.82 -14.31 -33.88
N THR A 22 19.83 -13.52 -34.26
CA THR A 22 21.23 -13.89 -33.98
C THR A 22 21.78 -13.22 -32.72
N VAL A 23 22.34 -14.04 -31.83
CA VAL A 23 22.93 -13.64 -30.54
C VAL A 23 24.46 -13.53 -30.67
N THR A 24 25.02 -12.55 -29.96
CA THR A 24 26.48 -12.39 -29.72
C THR A 24 26.73 -11.93 -28.28
N GLY A 25 27.98 -11.97 -27.80
CA GLY A 25 28.37 -11.59 -26.44
C GLY A 25 28.11 -12.66 -25.38
N CYS A 26 27.15 -13.55 -25.63
CA CYS A 26 26.93 -14.80 -24.92
C CYS A 26 26.74 -15.98 -25.91
N ASP A 27 26.79 -17.21 -25.39
CA ASP A 27 26.59 -18.44 -26.15
C ASP A 27 25.20 -19.02 -25.88
N GLN A 28 24.38 -19.09 -26.92
CA GLN A 28 23.00 -19.59 -26.89
C GLN A 28 22.86 -21.05 -26.46
N THR A 29 23.95 -21.83 -26.45
CA THR A 29 23.98 -23.24 -26.03
C THR A 29 24.45 -23.45 -24.58
N VAL A 30 24.79 -22.36 -23.87
CA VAL A 30 25.31 -22.37 -22.48
C VAL A 30 24.61 -21.34 -21.59
N ASN A 31 24.52 -20.08 -22.05
CA ASN A 31 23.83 -18.98 -21.38
C ASN A 31 22.79 -18.38 -22.35
N PRO A 32 21.67 -19.09 -22.59
CA PRO A 32 20.71 -18.76 -23.62
C PRO A 32 19.99 -17.44 -23.40
N THR A 33 19.61 -16.80 -24.51
CA THR A 33 18.67 -15.68 -24.54
C THR A 33 17.39 -16.12 -25.24
N PHE A 34 16.26 -15.57 -24.83
CA PHE A 34 14.93 -15.99 -25.22
C PHE A 34 14.18 -14.82 -25.85
N ALA A 35 13.23 -15.14 -26.73
CA ALA A 35 12.27 -14.19 -27.26
C ALA A 35 10.88 -14.81 -27.25
N GLU A 36 9.88 -13.99 -26.98
CA GLU A 36 8.48 -14.36 -26.93
C GLU A 36 7.67 -13.24 -27.57
N CYS A 37 6.87 -13.56 -28.56
CA CYS A 37 6.01 -12.59 -29.23
C CYS A 37 4.56 -13.01 -29.08
N VAL A 38 3.69 -12.04 -28.77
CA VAL A 38 2.25 -12.25 -28.68
C VAL A 38 1.56 -11.34 -29.70
N VAL A 39 0.62 -11.93 -30.42
CA VAL A 39 -0.10 -11.32 -31.54
C VAL A 39 -1.56 -11.16 -31.14
N VAL A 40 -2.11 -9.94 -31.25
CA VAL A 40 -3.54 -9.70 -31.11
C VAL A 40 -4.17 -9.41 -32.47
N ASN A 41 -5.26 -10.12 -32.79
CA ASN A 41 -6.09 -9.84 -33.94
C ASN A 41 -7.04 -8.67 -33.62
N PRO A 42 -6.90 -7.49 -34.24
CA PRO A 42 -7.71 -6.33 -33.89
C PRO A 42 -9.19 -6.44 -34.30
N ALA A 43 -9.56 -7.42 -35.14
CA ALA A 43 -10.95 -7.64 -35.55
C ALA A 43 -11.72 -8.61 -34.64
N THR A 44 -11.04 -9.36 -33.76
CA THR A 44 -11.66 -10.45 -32.97
C THR A 44 -11.20 -10.55 -31.52
N GLY A 45 -10.15 -9.84 -31.12
CA GLY A 45 -9.54 -10.00 -29.79
C GLY A 45 -8.84 -11.35 -29.58
N THR A 46 -8.72 -12.20 -30.61
CA THR A 46 -8.00 -13.47 -30.50
C THR A 46 -6.49 -13.25 -30.37
N LEU A 47 -5.88 -13.98 -29.43
CA LEU A 47 -4.45 -13.97 -29.17
C LEU A 47 -3.76 -15.22 -29.72
N GLY A 48 -2.50 -15.08 -30.11
CA GLY A 48 -1.59 -16.19 -30.40
C GLY A 48 -0.17 -15.88 -29.95
N VAL A 49 0.54 -16.89 -29.45
CA VAL A 49 1.94 -16.80 -28.99
C VAL A 49 2.87 -17.38 -30.05
N TYR A 50 4.02 -16.78 -30.24
CA TYR A 50 5.07 -17.27 -31.12
C TYR A 50 6.44 -17.02 -30.47
N SER A 51 7.31 -18.02 -30.45
CA SER A 51 8.66 -17.91 -29.87
C SER A 51 9.73 -17.88 -30.97
N PRO A 52 10.28 -16.70 -31.36
CA PRO A 52 11.36 -16.63 -32.34
C PRO A 52 12.57 -17.43 -31.88
N LEU A 53 13.14 -18.25 -32.77
CA LEU A 53 14.32 -19.05 -32.43
C LEU A 53 15.56 -18.16 -32.40
N LEU A 54 16.22 -18.10 -31.25
CA LEU A 54 17.50 -17.43 -31.09
C LEU A 54 18.64 -18.42 -31.33
N ILE A 55 19.68 -17.97 -32.04
CA ILE A 55 20.86 -18.78 -32.41
C ILE A 55 22.16 -17.97 -32.27
N ASN A 56 23.29 -18.64 -32.03
CA ASN A 56 24.61 -18.00 -32.14
C ASN A 56 24.83 -17.44 -33.55
N LYS A 57 25.33 -16.21 -33.66
CA LYS A 57 25.60 -15.56 -34.96
C LYS A 57 26.53 -16.39 -35.83
N GLY A 58 26.05 -16.76 -37.02
CA GLY A 58 26.77 -17.62 -37.97
C GLY A 58 26.57 -19.12 -37.78
N SER A 59 25.82 -19.55 -36.75
CA SER A 59 25.40 -20.95 -36.63
C SER A 59 24.45 -21.35 -37.76
N THR A 60 24.63 -22.56 -38.27
CA THR A 60 23.68 -23.28 -39.14
C THR A 60 23.03 -24.48 -38.44
N ASN A 61 23.39 -24.72 -37.18
CA ASN A 61 23.02 -25.92 -36.42
C ASN A 61 21.72 -25.71 -35.63
N PHE A 62 20.61 -25.60 -36.35
CA PHE A 62 19.28 -25.42 -35.78
C PHE A 62 18.21 -26.11 -36.65
N VAL A 63 16.97 -26.18 -36.15
CA VAL A 63 15.80 -26.53 -36.97
C VAL A 63 15.14 -25.24 -37.45
N THR A 64 14.89 -25.13 -38.76
CA THR A 64 14.27 -23.95 -39.38
C THR A 64 12.93 -23.61 -38.71
N PRO A 65 12.71 -22.37 -38.25
CA PRO A 65 11.46 -21.99 -37.60
C PRO A 65 10.23 -22.14 -38.51
N VAL A 66 9.08 -22.43 -37.90
CA VAL A 66 7.79 -22.47 -38.60
C VAL A 66 7.35 -21.05 -38.96
N VAL A 67 6.84 -20.83 -40.17
CA VAL A 67 6.33 -19.50 -40.59
C VAL A 67 4.93 -19.29 -39.99
N PRO A 68 4.73 -18.32 -39.07
CA PRO A 68 3.44 -18.13 -38.42
C PRO A 68 2.44 -17.44 -39.35
N ILE A 69 1.18 -17.88 -39.32
CA ILE A 69 0.08 -17.20 -39.99
C ILE A 69 -0.40 -16.06 -39.08
N LEU A 70 -0.11 -14.82 -39.47
CA LEU A 70 -0.57 -13.63 -38.75
C LEU A 70 -1.95 -13.17 -39.26
N PRO A 71 -2.85 -12.70 -38.37
CA PRO A 71 -4.13 -12.12 -38.78
C PRO A 71 -3.94 -10.79 -39.52
N ALA A 72 -4.90 -10.41 -40.36
CA ALA A 72 -4.89 -9.12 -41.04
C ALA A 72 -4.84 -7.97 -40.03
N ASN A 73 -3.89 -7.04 -40.20
CA ASN A 73 -3.57 -5.95 -39.27
C ASN A 73 -3.19 -6.42 -37.84
N GLY A 74 -2.76 -7.68 -37.67
CA GLY A 74 -2.33 -8.22 -36.38
C GLY A 74 -1.24 -7.39 -35.72
N VAL A 75 -1.45 -7.00 -34.47
CA VAL A 75 -0.48 -6.22 -33.69
C VAL A 75 0.38 -7.18 -32.89
N VAL A 76 1.69 -7.18 -33.15
CA VAL A 76 2.69 -8.03 -32.47
C VAL A 76 3.41 -7.20 -31.41
N GLY A 77 3.43 -7.68 -30.17
CA GLY A 77 4.42 -7.28 -29.16
C GLY A 77 5.44 -8.41 -28.99
N CYS A 78 6.68 -8.09 -28.62
CA CYS A 78 7.71 -9.08 -28.29
C CYS A 78 8.46 -8.69 -27.02
N TRP A 79 8.83 -9.69 -26.23
CA TRP A 79 9.59 -9.60 -24.98
C TRP A 79 10.81 -10.53 -25.06
N PHE A 80 11.84 -10.18 -24.31
CA PHE A 80 13.13 -10.85 -24.30
C PHE A 80 13.59 -11.00 -22.86
N GLY A 81 14.20 -12.13 -22.56
CA GLY A 81 14.93 -12.35 -21.33
C GLY A 81 16.14 -13.26 -21.56
N THR A 82 17.01 -13.40 -20.57
CA THR A 82 18.28 -14.14 -20.75
C THR A 82 18.72 -14.84 -19.48
N ASN A 83 19.55 -15.88 -19.64
CA ASN A 83 20.33 -16.49 -18.56
C ASN A 83 21.76 -15.89 -18.52
N GLY A 84 22.06 -14.88 -19.35
CA GLY A 84 23.21 -14.01 -19.23
C GLY A 84 23.05 -12.95 -18.13
N VAL A 85 24.01 -12.02 -18.03
CA VAL A 85 23.95 -10.91 -17.04
C VAL A 85 23.05 -9.77 -17.52
N SER A 86 22.97 -9.57 -18.83
CA SER A 86 22.12 -8.56 -19.46
C SER A 86 21.74 -8.95 -20.89
N THR A 87 20.65 -8.39 -21.40
CA THR A 87 20.28 -8.46 -22.82
C THR A 87 20.16 -7.07 -23.42
N THR A 88 20.59 -6.94 -24.68
CA THR A 88 20.53 -5.69 -25.45
C THR A 88 20.10 -5.98 -26.87
N LEU A 89 19.36 -5.05 -27.49
CA LEU A 89 18.75 -5.26 -28.80
C LEU A 89 19.47 -4.43 -29.88
N ALA A 90 19.77 -5.08 -31.01
CA ALA A 90 20.47 -4.50 -32.15
C ALA A 90 19.75 -4.84 -33.47
N GLY A 91 20.20 -4.28 -34.59
CA GLY A 91 19.57 -4.49 -35.90
C GLY A 91 18.33 -3.61 -36.08
N ALA A 92 17.20 -4.21 -36.46
CA ALA A 92 15.99 -3.48 -36.87
C ALA A 92 15.15 -2.86 -35.72
N THR A 93 15.78 -2.49 -34.59
CA THR A 93 15.11 -2.10 -33.33
C THR A 93 14.13 -0.92 -33.47
N ALA A 94 14.52 0.14 -34.18
CA ALA A 94 13.66 1.29 -34.42
C ALA A 94 12.40 0.93 -35.24
N ALA A 95 12.53 0.06 -36.24
CA ALA A 95 11.42 -0.40 -37.06
C ALA A 95 10.48 -1.37 -36.32
N ALA A 96 10.95 -1.98 -35.22
CA ALA A 96 10.18 -2.85 -34.34
C ALA A 96 9.69 -2.15 -33.05
N ASN A 97 9.83 -0.82 -32.95
CA ASN A 97 9.47 -0.04 -31.75
C ASN A 97 10.06 -0.61 -30.45
N CYS A 98 11.34 -0.97 -30.45
CA CYS A 98 12.02 -1.52 -29.29
C CYS A 98 12.36 -0.49 -28.22
N THR A 99 12.38 -0.93 -26.96
CA THR A 99 12.91 -0.16 -25.83
C THR A 99 14.34 0.29 -26.13
N SER A 100 14.67 1.56 -25.86
CA SER A 100 15.90 2.18 -26.37
C SER A 100 17.16 1.39 -25.97
N PRO A 101 18.05 1.05 -26.92
CA PRO A 101 19.25 0.25 -26.63
C PRO A 101 20.30 0.99 -25.78
N THR A 102 20.05 2.26 -25.43
CA THR A 102 20.94 3.11 -24.62
C THR A 102 20.91 2.81 -23.13
N THR A 103 19.88 2.13 -22.63
CA THR A 103 19.69 1.83 -21.19
C THR A 103 19.18 0.40 -21.02
N ALA A 104 20.09 -0.54 -20.77
CA ALA A 104 19.73 -1.93 -20.51
C ALA A 104 18.90 -2.05 -19.21
N LEU A 105 17.83 -2.86 -19.27
CA LEU A 105 16.99 -3.25 -18.14
C LEU A 105 17.50 -4.60 -17.60
N LEU A 106 18.82 -4.68 -17.38
CA LEU A 106 19.62 -5.89 -17.18
C LEU A 106 19.15 -7.06 -18.07
N GLN A 107 18.49 -8.08 -17.50
CA GLN A 107 18.11 -9.30 -18.19
C GLN A 107 16.93 -9.12 -19.17
N PHE A 108 16.12 -8.07 -19.02
CA PHE A 108 14.88 -7.82 -19.76
C PHE A 108 15.06 -6.89 -20.98
N ALA A 109 14.29 -7.12 -22.05
CA ALA A 109 14.01 -6.10 -23.08
C ALA A 109 12.65 -6.33 -23.77
N ALA A 110 12.15 -5.33 -24.51
CA ALA A 110 10.88 -5.46 -25.24
C ALA A 110 10.82 -4.68 -26.57
N CYS A 111 9.92 -5.10 -27.45
CA CYS A 111 9.59 -4.44 -28.71
C CYS A 111 8.08 -4.33 -28.92
N ASN A 112 7.61 -3.12 -29.23
CA ASN A 112 6.23 -2.78 -29.52
C ASN A 112 5.19 -3.07 -28.41
N GLY A 113 5.62 -3.49 -27.22
CA GLY A 113 4.77 -3.82 -26.06
C GLY A 113 3.68 -2.79 -25.73
N PRO A 114 3.99 -1.48 -25.60
CA PRO A 114 2.98 -0.46 -25.34
C PRO A 114 1.88 -0.39 -26.42
N ASN A 115 2.24 -0.56 -27.70
CA ASN A 115 1.29 -0.58 -28.81
C ASN A 115 0.45 -1.85 -28.83
N PHE A 116 1.05 -3.01 -28.50
CA PHE A 116 0.34 -4.27 -28.32
C PHE A 116 -0.70 -4.17 -27.21
N PHE A 117 -0.34 -3.70 -26.01
CA PHE A 117 -1.30 -3.57 -24.92
C PHE A 117 -2.36 -2.48 -25.19
N ALA A 118 -2.02 -1.42 -25.92
CA ALA A 118 -3.01 -0.46 -26.42
C ALA A 118 -3.98 -1.07 -27.45
N ALA A 119 -3.55 -2.05 -28.24
CA ALA A 119 -4.43 -2.81 -29.13
C ALA A 119 -5.31 -3.80 -28.33
N VAL A 120 -4.77 -4.53 -27.37
CA VAL A 120 -5.53 -5.40 -26.45
C VAL A 120 -6.67 -4.62 -25.75
N LYS A 121 -6.36 -3.45 -25.18
CA LYS A 121 -7.35 -2.59 -24.51
C LYS A 121 -8.46 -2.06 -25.43
N LYS A 122 -8.22 -1.99 -26.75
CA LYS A 122 -9.21 -1.58 -27.76
C LYS A 122 -10.06 -2.73 -28.32
N THR A 123 -9.65 -3.99 -28.10
CA THR A 123 -10.14 -5.15 -28.86
C THR A 123 -10.92 -6.16 -28.00
N ASN A 124 -11.14 -5.82 -26.72
CA ASN A 124 -11.94 -6.57 -25.76
C ASN A 124 -11.62 -8.08 -25.73
N VAL A 125 -10.31 -8.37 -25.62
CA VAL A 125 -9.76 -9.73 -25.45
C VAL A 125 -10.49 -10.46 -24.32
N VAL A 126 -10.87 -11.72 -24.56
CA VAL A 126 -11.46 -12.58 -23.54
C VAL A 126 -10.38 -13.01 -22.55
N ILE A 127 -10.45 -12.49 -21.33
CA ILE A 127 -9.53 -12.82 -20.23
C ILE A 127 -10.19 -13.91 -19.37
N PRO A 128 -9.56 -15.07 -19.15
CA PRO A 128 -10.13 -16.11 -18.31
C PRO A 128 -10.14 -15.68 -16.84
N PRO A 129 -11.23 -15.95 -16.09
CA PRO A 129 -11.28 -15.68 -14.66
C PRO A 129 -10.21 -16.50 -13.93
N LEU A 130 -9.71 -15.99 -12.81
CA LEU A 130 -8.65 -16.65 -12.03
C LEU A 130 -9.06 -18.04 -11.54
N GLY A 131 -10.32 -18.19 -11.11
CA GLY A 131 -10.76 -19.36 -10.35
C GLY A 131 -10.27 -19.30 -8.90
N THR A 132 -10.44 -20.41 -8.18
CA THR A 132 -10.10 -20.56 -6.76
C THR A 132 -9.13 -21.73 -6.61
N GLY A 133 -8.00 -21.50 -5.95
CA GLY A 133 -7.00 -22.54 -5.70
C GLY A 133 -7.39 -23.48 -4.56
N ASN A 134 -6.65 -24.59 -4.43
CA ASN A 134 -6.80 -25.57 -3.35
C ASN A 134 -6.64 -24.95 -1.94
N ASN A 135 -6.03 -23.77 -1.83
CA ASN A 135 -5.90 -22.98 -0.60
C ASN A 135 -7.15 -22.16 -0.24
N GLY A 136 -8.16 -22.10 -1.11
CA GLY A 136 -9.39 -21.32 -0.93
C GLY A 136 -9.26 -19.84 -1.31
N LYS A 137 -8.09 -19.36 -1.75
CA LYS A 137 -7.89 -18.01 -2.29
C LYS A 137 -8.16 -17.97 -3.79
N PRO A 138 -8.39 -16.80 -4.40
CA PRO A 138 -8.30 -16.64 -5.86
C PRO A 138 -6.94 -17.11 -6.38
N CYS A 139 -6.90 -17.78 -7.53
CA CYS A 139 -5.64 -18.20 -8.14
C CYS A 139 -4.75 -16.99 -8.47
N TYR A 140 -3.47 -17.05 -8.09
CA TYR A 140 -2.57 -15.90 -8.17
C TYR A 140 -2.27 -15.44 -9.60
N THR A 141 -1.86 -14.18 -9.73
CA THR A 141 -1.39 -13.53 -10.97
C THR A 141 0.05 -13.07 -10.81
N ILE A 142 0.72 -12.66 -11.91
CA ILE A 142 2.11 -12.18 -11.87
C ILE A 142 2.30 -10.93 -11.00
N ARG A 143 1.23 -10.18 -10.73
CA ARG A 143 1.25 -9.01 -9.83
C ARG A 143 0.76 -9.33 -8.40
N SER A 144 0.72 -10.61 -8.01
CA SER A 144 0.31 -11.02 -6.66
C SER A 144 1.51 -11.09 -5.72
N PHE A 145 1.48 -10.34 -4.61
CA PHE A 145 2.52 -10.46 -3.59
C PHE A 145 2.59 -11.86 -2.94
N GLU A 146 1.65 -12.77 -3.17
CA GLU A 146 1.68 -14.15 -2.64
C GLU A 146 2.72 -15.06 -3.36
N ILE A 147 3.22 -14.64 -4.53
CA ILE A 147 4.21 -15.39 -5.33
C ILE A 147 5.53 -14.66 -5.55
N VAL A 148 5.52 -13.33 -5.40
CA VAL A 148 6.49 -12.45 -6.05
C VAL A 148 7.86 -12.42 -5.38
N ASP A 149 8.90 -12.16 -6.17
CA ASP A 149 10.22 -11.79 -5.66
C ASP A 149 10.48 -10.25 -5.76
N MET A 150 11.47 -9.73 -6.51
CA MET A 150 11.66 -8.28 -6.71
C MET A 150 11.14 -7.78 -8.06
N ASP A 151 11.27 -8.59 -9.11
CA ASP A 151 11.10 -8.19 -10.51
C ASP A 151 10.01 -8.96 -11.28
N GLN A 152 8.74 -8.57 -11.11
CA GLN A 152 7.58 -9.16 -11.80
C GLN A 152 7.74 -9.07 -13.31
N SER A 153 7.65 -10.21 -14.02
CA SER A 153 7.80 -10.27 -15.48
C SER A 153 9.22 -9.97 -15.98
N ASP A 154 10.25 -10.36 -15.19
CA ASP A 154 11.68 -10.28 -15.53
C ASP A 154 12.07 -10.90 -16.88
N ASN A 155 11.43 -12.00 -17.24
CA ASN A 155 11.86 -12.92 -18.28
C ASN A 155 10.66 -13.70 -18.82
N VAL A 156 10.81 -14.39 -19.95
CA VAL A 156 9.68 -14.89 -20.76
C VAL A 156 9.31 -16.36 -20.48
N VAL A 157 8.10 -16.78 -20.89
CA VAL A 157 7.66 -18.19 -20.77
C VAL A 157 8.25 -19.08 -21.87
N THR A 158 8.72 -18.51 -23.00
CA THR A 158 9.44 -19.24 -24.06
C THR A 158 10.54 -20.16 -23.51
N THR A 159 10.44 -21.45 -23.88
CA THR A 159 11.53 -22.43 -23.77
C THR A 159 11.92 -22.97 -25.15
N PHE A 160 13.17 -23.43 -25.28
CA PHE A 160 13.69 -24.04 -26.51
C PHE A 160 14.04 -25.51 -26.29
N LEU A 161 14.26 -26.25 -27.38
CA LEU A 161 14.84 -27.58 -27.37
C LEU A 161 16.32 -27.48 -27.76
N GLN A 162 17.20 -28.14 -26.99
CA GLN A 162 18.61 -28.31 -27.32
C GLN A 162 18.96 -29.80 -27.32
N ASP A 163 19.44 -30.32 -28.44
CA ASP A 163 20.08 -31.65 -28.47
C ASP A 163 21.38 -31.59 -27.66
N PRO A 164 21.53 -32.35 -26.56
CA PRO A 164 22.71 -32.26 -25.67
C PRO A 164 23.96 -32.94 -26.27
N VAL A 165 23.84 -33.68 -27.38
CA VAL A 165 24.96 -34.31 -28.08
C VAL A 165 25.41 -33.45 -29.26
N THR A 166 24.46 -32.91 -30.05
CA THR A 166 24.78 -32.12 -31.25
C THR A 166 24.72 -30.61 -31.04
N ASN A 167 24.27 -30.13 -29.88
CA ASN A 167 23.97 -28.71 -29.60
C ASN A 167 23.05 -28.05 -30.65
N LYS A 168 22.13 -28.83 -31.22
CA LYS A 168 21.18 -28.34 -32.22
C LYS A 168 19.96 -27.74 -31.54
N LEU A 169 19.66 -26.49 -31.88
CA LEU A 169 18.57 -25.71 -31.28
C LEU A 169 17.28 -25.79 -32.10
N ALA A 170 16.12 -25.82 -31.44
CA ALA A 170 14.80 -25.78 -32.09
C ALA A 170 13.73 -25.10 -31.24
N GLN A 171 12.66 -24.62 -31.88
CA GLN A 171 11.44 -24.19 -31.19
C GLN A 171 10.78 -25.41 -30.51
N LYS A 172 10.20 -25.25 -29.31
CA LYS A 172 9.43 -26.30 -28.66
C LYS A 172 8.09 -26.50 -29.37
N THR A 173 8.04 -27.51 -30.24
CA THR A 173 6.85 -27.96 -30.98
C THR A 173 6.77 -29.49 -30.93
N VAL A 174 5.59 -30.07 -31.13
CA VAL A 174 5.39 -31.53 -31.18
C VAL A 174 6.23 -32.17 -32.28
N ALA A 175 6.33 -31.50 -33.44
CA ALA A 175 7.17 -31.94 -34.56
C ALA A 175 8.66 -31.95 -34.21
N ASN A 176 9.16 -30.91 -33.51
CA ASN A 176 10.57 -30.81 -33.13
C ASN A 176 10.94 -31.76 -31.98
N LEU A 177 10.03 -31.99 -31.03
CA LEU A 177 10.16 -33.03 -30.00
C LEU A 177 10.28 -34.43 -30.62
N ALA A 178 9.45 -34.74 -31.62
CA ALA A 178 9.52 -36.01 -32.34
C ALA A 178 10.78 -36.15 -33.21
N ALA A 179 11.29 -35.04 -33.77
CA ALA A 179 12.51 -35.02 -34.58
C ALA A 179 13.81 -35.01 -33.76
N LEU A 180 13.77 -34.58 -32.50
CA LEU A 180 14.90 -34.49 -31.58
C LEU A 180 14.56 -35.23 -30.25
N PRO A 181 14.37 -36.56 -30.26
CA PRO A 181 13.86 -37.30 -29.10
C PRO A 181 14.79 -37.33 -27.87
N ASN A 182 16.05 -36.90 -28.04
CA ASN A 182 17.03 -36.77 -26.96
C ASN A 182 17.20 -35.31 -26.48
N ALA A 183 16.50 -34.34 -27.06
CA ALA A 183 16.69 -32.93 -26.72
C ALA A 183 16.14 -32.60 -25.33
N THR A 184 16.94 -31.86 -24.57
CA THR A 184 16.53 -31.27 -23.30
C THR A 184 15.77 -29.97 -23.55
N GLU A 185 14.75 -29.73 -22.74
CA GLU A 185 14.11 -28.41 -22.68
C GLU A 185 15.03 -27.42 -21.95
N VAL A 186 15.23 -26.26 -22.57
CA VAL A 186 16.08 -25.18 -22.08
C VAL A 186 15.17 -23.99 -21.76
N ASN A 187 15.14 -23.61 -20.48
CA ASN A 187 14.30 -22.57 -19.91
C ASN A 187 15.14 -21.44 -19.30
N ASN A 188 14.44 -20.48 -18.71
CA ASN A 188 15.01 -19.36 -17.96
C ASN A 188 14.38 -19.28 -16.57
N GLY A 189 14.83 -18.32 -15.76
CA GLY A 189 14.40 -18.14 -14.37
C GLY A 189 13.05 -17.42 -14.15
N SER A 190 12.28 -17.18 -15.22
CA SER A 190 11.12 -16.28 -15.23
C SER A 190 10.10 -16.50 -14.11
N ASP A 191 9.68 -15.38 -13.52
CA ASP A 191 8.58 -15.28 -12.57
C ASP A 191 7.23 -15.73 -13.22
N ASN A 192 7.08 -15.59 -14.56
CA ASN A 192 5.95 -16.14 -15.32
C ASN A 192 6.02 -17.66 -15.48
N ILE A 193 7.21 -18.24 -15.66
CA ILE A 193 7.39 -19.71 -15.68
C ILE A 193 7.10 -20.27 -14.28
N LEU A 194 7.61 -19.63 -13.23
CA LEU A 194 7.32 -19.96 -11.84
C LEU A 194 5.80 -19.99 -11.58
N LEU A 195 5.07 -18.97 -12.04
CA LEU A 195 3.63 -18.90 -11.91
C LEU A 195 2.89 -19.98 -12.70
N ASP A 196 3.11 -20.08 -14.01
CA ASP A 196 2.30 -20.93 -14.90
C ASP A 196 2.65 -22.43 -14.82
N ALA A 197 3.93 -22.79 -14.61
CA ALA A 197 4.39 -24.17 -14.64
C ALA A 197 4.56 -24.82 -13.26
N PHE A 198 4.64 -24.04 -12.17
CA PHE A 198 4.90 -24.57 -10.82
C PHE A 198 3.84 -24.15 -9.79
N TYR A 199 3.65 -22.84 -9.56
CA TYR A 199 2.77 -22.35 -8.51
C TYR A 199 1.28 -22.62 -8.82
N ARG A 200 0.83 -22.33 -10.06
CA ARG A 200 -0.56 -22.62 -10.47
C ARG A 200 -0.89 -24.12 -10.36
N PRO A 201 -0.09 -25.06 -10.91
CA PRO A 201 -0.29 -26.49 -10.71
C PRO A 201 -0.32 -26.93 -9.24
N ALA A 202 0.58 -26.41 -8.38
CA ALA A 202 0.58 -26.72 -6.94
C ALA A 202 -0.74 -26.35 -6.23
N LEU A 203 -1.38 -25.26 -6.66
CA LEU A 203 -2.70 -24.84 -6.19
C LEU A 203 -3.89 -25.41 -7.00
N GLY A 204 -3.66 -26.26 -8.00
CA GLY A 204 -4.73 -26.78 -8.88
C GLY A 204 -5.32 -25.74 -9.85
N CYS A 205 -4.65 -24.60 -10.01
CA CYS A 205 -5.04 -23.49 -10.88
C CYS A 205 -4.57 -23.67 -12.32
N THR A 206 -5.24 -23.03 -13.28
CA THR A 206 -4.89 -23.07 -14.71
C THR A 206 -4.23 -21.77 -15.18
N ALA A 207 -3.17 -21.89 -15.99
CA ALA A 207 -2.53 -20.77 -16.68
C ALA A 207 -3.45 -20.12 -17.74
N PHE A 208 -3.25 -18.82 -18.01
CA PHE A 208 -3.85 -18.18 -19.19
C PHE A 208 -2.96 -18.47 -20.41
N THR A 209 -3.46 -19.32 -21.31
CA THR A 209 -2.76 -19.78 -22.50
C THR A 209 -3.44 -19.29 -23.78
N ALA A 210 -2.68 -19.19 -24.88
CA ALA A 210 -3.20 -18.91 -26.22
C ALA A 210 -2.53 -19.82 -27.27
N ALA A 211 -3.05 -19.82 -28.50
CA ALA A 211 -2.59 -20.74 -29.54
C ALA A 211 -1.11 -20.53 -29.90
N ASN A 212 -0.34 -21.61 -30.00
CA ASN A 212 1.05 -21.58 -30.43
C ASN A 212 1.12 -21.43 -31.96
N LEU A 213 1.55 -20.28 -32.45
CA LEU A 213 1.65 -20.00 -33.89
C LEU A 213 2.86 -20.68 -34.56
N ALA A 214 3.79 -21.24 -33.77
CA ALA A 214 4.84 -22.13 -34.25
C ALA A 214 4.42 -23.61 -34.27
N ASP A 215 3.31 -23.96 -33.59
CA ASP A 215 2.70 -25.29 -33.62
C ASP A 215 1.16 -25.19 -33.61
N PRO A 216 0.52 -24.81 -34.74
CA PRO A 216 -0.93 -24.54 -34.78
C PRO A 216 -1.83 -25.76 -34.50
N THR A 217 -1.24 -26.95 -34.40
CA THR A 217 -1.87 -28.23 -34.04
C THR A 217 -1.54 -28.71 -32.64
N GLY A 218 -0.56 -28.09 -31.98
CA GLY A 218 -0.11 -28.42 -30.63
C GLY A 218 -0.98 -27.82 -29.53
N PRO A 219 -0.62 -28.06 -28.26
CA PRO A 219 -1.30 -27.44 -27.12
C PRO A 219 -1.08 -25.91 -27.11
N PRO A 220 -2.04 -25.13 -26.56
CA PRO A 220 -1.83 -23.71 -26.30
C PRO A 220 -0.74 -23.51 -25.23
N VAL A 221 -0.08 -22.36 -25.26
CA VAL A 221 1.07 -22.04 -24.40
C VAL A 221 0.84 -20.75 -23.61
N GLY A 222 1.49 -20.63 -22.45
CA GLY A 222 1.55 -19.40 -21.67
C GLY A 222 2.47 -18.35 -22.31
N ALA A 223 2.44 -17.14 -21.77
CA ALA A 223 3.30 -16.02 -22.16
C ALA A 223 3.26 -14.92 -21.09
N LEU A 224 4.35 -14.17 -20.96
CA LEU A 224 4.48 -12.98 -20.10
C LEU A 224 3.33 -12.00 -20.38
N ALA A 225 3.07 -11.71 -21.67
CA ALA A 225 2.02 -10.78 -22.03
C ALA A 225 0.60 -11.31 -21.69
N LEU A 226 0.37 -12.62 -21.67
CA LEU A 226 -0.91 -13.20 -21.20
C LEU A 226 -1.04 -13.03 -19.69
N ASN A 227 0.02 -13.32 -18.94
CA ASN A 227 0.11 -13.12 -17.49
C ASN A 227 -0.18 -11.65 -17.12
N GLU A 228 0.44 -10.70 -17.81
CA GLU A 228 0.26 -9.25 -17.58
C GLU A 228 -1.10 -8.70 -18.07
N ILE A 229 -1.73 -9.32 -19.07
CA ILE A 229 -3.13 -9.02 -19.43
C ILE A 229 -4.06 -9.46 -18.30
N GLN A 230 -3.91 -10.67 -17.79
CA GLN A 230 -4.75 -11.21 -16.73
C GLN A 230 -4.55 -10.45 -15.40
N ALA A 231 -3.31 -10.19 -15.02
CA ALA A 231 -2.98 -9.43 -13.81
C ALA A 231 -3.53 -8.00 -13.87
N ASN A 232 -3.37 -7.29 -15.00
CA ASN A 232 -3.91 -5.94 -15.14
C ASN A 232 -5.45 -5.87 -15.12
N ALA A 233 -6.16 -6.98 -15.35
CA ALA A 233 -7.62 -7.03 -15.33
C ALA A 233 -8.19 -7.60 -14.02
N LEU A 234 -7.48 -8.51 -13.36
CA LEU A 234 -8.03 -9.34 -12.27
C LEU A 234 -7.21 -9.33 -10.97
N GLN A 235 -6.00 -8.73 -10.94
CA GLN A 235 -5.25 -8.58 -9.68
C GLN A 235 -5.87 -7.46 -8.84
N ALA A 236 -6.20 -7.78 -7.59
CA ALA A 236 -6.67 -6.82 -6.61
C ALA A 236 -5.53 -6.30 -5.72
N PRO A 237 -5.71 -5.16 -5.02
CA PRO A 237 -4.72 -4.67 -4.06
C PRO A 237 -4.39 -5.67 -2.94
N PRO A 238 -3.12 -5.73 -2.48
CA PRO A 238 -1.98 -5.00 -3.03
C PRO A 238 -1.51 -5.59 -4.38
N ILE A 239 -1.19 -4.71 -5.32
CA ILE A 239 -0.75 -5.06 -6.67
C ILE A 239 0.77 -4.86 -6.72
N ALA A 240 1.53 -5.94 -6.97
CA ALA A 240 2.96 -5.83 -7.19
C ALA A 240 3.22 -5.08 -8.52
N LEU A 241 4.03 -4.03 -8.43
CA LEU A 241 4.49 -3.19 -9.54
C LEU A 241 5.97 -2.90 -9.29
N ILE A 242 6.81 -2.97 -10.33
CA ILE A 242 8.27 -2.95 -10.15
C ILE A 242 8.73 -1.72 -9.33
N PRO A 243 9.38 -1.92 -8.17
CA PRO A 243 9.76 -0.82 -7.28
C PRO A 243 10.95 -0.03 -7.85
N PRO A 244 11.14 1.24 -7.46
CA PRO A 244 12.21 2.07 -8.01
C PRO A 244 13.60 1.78 -7.41
N THR A 245 13.72 0.86 -6.46
CA THR A 245 15.00 0.25 -6.03
C THR A 245 15.31 -1.07 -6.73
N ASP A 246 14.46 -1.54 -7.65
CA ASP A 246 14.68 -2.78 -8.38
C ASP A 246 15.89 -2.68 -9.34
N PRO A 247 16.76 -3.69 -9.45
CA PRO A 247 17.93 -3.67 -10.35
C PRO A 247 17.68 -3.31 -11.81
N PHE A 248 16.51 -3.62 -12.40
CA PHE A 248 16.16 -3.18 -13.76
C PHE A 248 15.87 -1.67 -13.83
N THR A 249 15.52 -1.07 -12.70
CA THR A 249 15.15 0.35 -12.55
C THR A 249 16.29 1.23 -12.03
N LEU A 250 17.47 0.69 -11.76
CA LEU A 250 18.63 1.47 -11.28
C LEU A 250 19.48 2.05 -12.42
N ASP A 251 20.12 3.20 -12.18
CA ASP A 251 21.18 3.76 -13.01
C ASP A 251 22.50 2.96 -12.89
N GLY A 252 23.54 3.38 -13.63
CA GLY A 252 24.86 2.73 -13.58
C GLY A 252 25.63 2.89 -12.25
N ASN A 253 25.09 3.62 -11.28
CA ASN A 253 25.65 3.87 -9.96
C ASN A 253 24.83 3.21 -8.83
N GLY A 254 23.67 2.61 -9.13
CA GLY A 254 22.74 2.04 -8.16
C GLY A 254 21.66 3.00 -7.63
N ASN A 255 21.44 4.15 -8.26
CA ASN A 255 20.36 5.08 -7.90
C ASN A 255 19.06 4.77 -8.69
N PRO A 256 17.86 5.05 -8.15
CA PRO A 256 16.60 4.97 -8.88
C PRO A 256 16.56 5.78 -10.18
N ASP A 257 16.29 5.13 -11.31
CA ASP A 257 16.07 5.70 -12.64
C ASP A 257 14.59 5.57 -13.03
N PHE A 258 13.84 6.66 -12.83
CA PHE A 258 12.43 6.74 -13.20
C PHE A 258 12.16 6.60 -14.71
N ALA A 259 13.13 6.86 -15.58
CA ALA A 259 12.97 6.64 -17.02
C ALA A 259 13.01 5.14 -17.33
N LYS A 260 13.96 4.39 -16.74
CA LYS A 260 13.95 2.92 -16.78
C LYS A 260 12.67 2.34 -16.19
N GLN A 261 12.25 2.78 -14.99
CA GLN A 261 11.01 2.31 -14.36
C GLN A 261 9.79 2.56 -15.27
N THR A 262 9.70 3.73 -15.90
CA THR A 262 8.60 4.08 -16.83
C THR A 262 8.63 3.22 -18.09
N ILE A 263 9.80 3.02 -18.69
CA ILE A 263 9.98 2.18 -19.89
C ILE A 263 9.62 0.73 -19.58
N TYR A 264 10.08 0.19 -18.45
CA TYR A 264 9.76 -1.16 -18.00
C TYR A 264 8.25 -1.32 -17.82
N ARG A 265 7.62 -0.49 -16.96
CA ARG A 265 6.19 -0.60 -16.64
C ARG A 265 5.32 -0.50 -17.90
N ALA A 266 5.59 0.45 -18.78
CA ALA A 266 4.89 0.57 -20.07
C ALA A 266 5.08 -0.66 -20.98
N SER A 267 6.25 -1.31 -20.91
CA SER A 267 6.57 -2.51 -21.69
C SER A 267 5.92 -3.79 -21.16
N VAL A 268 5.49 -3.84 -19.90
CA VAL A 268 4.79 -4.98 -19.27
C VAL A 268 3.35 -4.65 -18.84
N ASN A 269 2.71 -3.65 -19.47
CA ASN A 269 1.32 -3.24 -19.19
C ASN A 269 1.06 -2.73 -17.76
N GLN A 270 2.08 -2.44 -16.97
CA GLN A 270 1.92 -1.84 -15.64
C GLN A 270 1.60 -0.34 -15.79
N PRO A 271 0.82 0.26 -14.87
CA PRO A 271 0.58 1.71 -14.87
C PRO A 271 1.90 2.49 -14.70
N PRO A 272 1.99 3.75 -15.18
CA PRO A 272 3.15 4.61 -14.94
C PRO A 272 3.51 4.70 -13.44
N PRO A 273 4.76 5.06 -13.09
CA PRO A 273 5.12 5.45 -11.73
C PRO A 273 4.19 6.53 -11.19
N ASN A 274 3.86 6.45 -9.90
CA ASN A 274 3.09 7.49 -9.22
C ASN A 274 4.01 8.65 -8.78
N ASN A 275 3.42 9.74 -8.28
CA ASN A 275 4.17 10.92 -7.85
C ASN A 275 4.84 10.76 -6.46
N ALA A 276 4.82 9.57 -5.84
CA ALA A 276 5.46 9.33 -4.57
C ALA A 276 6.98 9.17 -4.72
N THR A 277 7.75 9.51 -3.68
CA THR A 277 9.21 9.41 -3.71
C THR A 277 9.68 7.96 -3.85
N SER A 278 10.87 7.74 -4.40
CA SER A 278 11.44 6.40 -4.57
C SER A 278 11.51 5.64 -3.24
N ALA A 279 11.84 6.33 -2.14
CA ALA A 279 11.86 5.76 -0.80
C ALA A 279 10.47 5.31 -0.33
N ALA A 280 9.41 6.08 -0.59
CA ALA A 280 8.04 5.71 -0.23
C ALA A 280 7.55 4.49 -1.02
N GLN A 281 7.72 4.48 -2.34
CA GLN A 281 7.35 3.33 -3.19
C GLN A 281 8.10 2.04 -2.79
N SER A 282 9.39 2.17 -2.44
CA SER A 282 10.21 1.01 -2.05
C SER A 282 9.85 0.49 -0.66
N LEU A 283 9.55 1.39 0.28
CA LEU A 283 9.03 1.03 1.60
C LEU A 283 7.69 0.30 1.48
N GLU A 284 6.76 0.82 0.67
CA GLU A 284 5.47 0.17 0.39
C GLU A 284 5.65 -1.23 -0.20
N TYR A 285 6.55 -1.42 -1.17
CA TYR A 285 6.84 -2.73 -1.75
C TYR A 285 7.41 -3.70 -0.70
N CYS A 286 8.40 -3.26 0.09
CA CYS A 286 8.98 -4.06 1.18
C CYS A 286 7.96 -4.39 2.29
N GLN A 287 7.01 -3.49 2.57
CA GLN A 287 5.93 -3.73 3.53
C GLN A 287 4.97 -4.81 3.00
N ASN A 288 4.68 -4.82 1.70
CA ASN A 288 3.88 -5.89 1.08
C ASN A 288 4.63 -7.24 1.05
N LEU A 289 5.95 -7.26 0.81
CA LEU A 289 6.77 -8.47 0.98
C LEU A 289 6.68 -9.03 2.42
N LEU A 290 6.73 -8.16 3.43
CA LEU A 290 6.63 -8.54 4.84
C LEU A 290 5.22 -9.03 5.23
N ASN A 291 4.18 -8.34 4.75
CA ASN A 291 2.81 -8.51 5.22
C ASN A 291 1.98 -9.48 4.37
N VAL A 292 2.39 -9.78 3.14
CA VAL A 292 1.70 -10.71 2.23
C VAL A 292 2.57 -11.89 1.85
N THR A 293 3.77 -11.68 1.28
CA THR A 293 4.58 -12.80 0.74
C THR A 293 5.03 -13.77 1.83
N ALA A 294 5.65 -13.27 2.91
CA ALA A 294 6.14 -14.13 3.98
C ALA A 294 5.01 -14.87 4.75
N PRO A 295 3.86 -14.24 5.07
CA PRO A 295 2.66 -14.95 5.56
C PRO A 295 2.06 -15.92 4.53
N GLY A 296 2.05 -15.54 3.25
CA GLY A 296 1.53 -16.32 2.13
C GLY A 296 2.19 -17.68 2.03
N TYR A 297 3.52 -17.70 2.04
CA TYR A 297 4.32 -18.92 2.05
C TYR A 297 4.00 -19.83 3.25
N ILE A 298 3.68 -19.27 4.43
CA ILE A 298 3.20 -20.05 5.59
C ILE A 298 1.80 -20.61 5.34
N THR A 299 0.89 -19.83 4.72
CA THR A 299 -0.47 -20.30 4.40
C THR A 299 -0.51 -21.44 3.39
N ASP A 300 0.44 -21.46 2.45
CA ASP A 300 0.49 -22.42 1.36
C ASP A 300 1.51 -23.56 1.52
N LEU A 301 2.24 -23.67 2.65
CA LEU A 301 3.27 -24.71 2.90
C LEU A 301 2.89 -26.12 2.44
N LYS A 302 1.68 -26.57 2.77
CA LYS A 302 1.16 -27.91 2.45
C LYS A 302 0.93 -28.15 0.95
N PHE A 303 0.94 -27.09 0.14
CA PHE A 303 0.88 -27.12 -1.32
C PHE A 303 2.26 -26.92 -1.95
N LEU A 304 3.21 -26.26 -1.27
CA LEU A 304 4.53 -25.89 -1.80
C LEU A 304 5.66 -26.87 -1.44
N ILE A 305 5.63 -27.47 -0.24
CA ILE A 305 6.62 -28.47 0.20
C ILE A 305 6.46 -29.75 -0.61
N GLY A 306 7.58 -30.29 -1.10
CA GLY A 306 7.61 -31.53 -1.89
C GLY A 306 7.09 -31.43 -3.33
N GLN A 307 6.68 -30.25 -3.79
CA GLN A 307 6.43 -30.01 -5.23
C GLN A 307 7.74 -29.87 -6.01
N PRO A 308 7.74 -30.10 -7.33
CA PRO A 308 8.90 -29.86 -8.19
C PRO A 308 9.46 -28.44 -8.01
N SER A 309 10.77 -28.35 -7.81
CA SER A 309 11.49 -27.08 -7.82
C SER A 309 11.72 -26.60 -9.27
N PRO A 310 11.55 -25.30 -9.57
CA PRO A 310 11.93 -24.72 -10.86
C PRO A 310 13.42 -24.89 -11.17
N ALA A 311 14.27 -24.87 -10.13
CA ALA A 311 15.70 -25.12 -10.25
C ALA A 311 16.21 -25.88 -9.01
N LEU A 312 16.51 -27.18 -9.17
CA LEU A 312 16.99 -28.06 -8.10
C LEU A 312 18.36 -27.63 -7.51
N ALA A 313 19.13 -26.81 -8.22
CA ALA A 313 20.36 -26.19 -7.70
C ALA A 313 20.10 -25.01 -6.73
N ASN A 314 18.88 -24.46 -6.72
CA ASN A 314 18.49 -23.30 -5.92
C ASN A 314 17.65 -23.69 -4.69
N GLY A 315 16.75 -24.67 -4.84
CA GLY A 315 15.96 -25.24 -3.75
C GLY A 315 15.51 -26.66 -4.05
N LYS A 316 15.38 -27.50 -3.03
CA LYS A 316 15.00 -28.92 -3.16
C LYS A 316 13.56 -29.15 -3.63
N ASP A 317 12.68 -28.18 -3.39
CA ASP A 317 11.26 -28.16 -3.75
C ASP A 317 10.79 -26.71 -3.98
N LEU A 318 9.54 -26.55 -4.44
CA LEU A 318 8.97 -25.23 -4.73
C LEU A 318 9.01 -24.27 -3.51
N PHE A 319 8.69 -24.75 -2.31
CA PHE A 319 8.78 -23.94 -1.09
C PHE A 319 10.20 -23.42 -0.84
N THR A 320 11.20 -24.29 -0.86
CA THR A 320 12.60 -23.90 -0.59
C THR A 320 13.19 -23.02 -1.68
N PHE A 321 12.77 -23.20 -2.94
CA PHE A 321 13.07 -22.27 -4.04
C PHE A 321 12.48 -20.87 -3.78
N LEU A 322 11.17 -20.78 -3.49
CA LEU A 322 10.48 -19.53 -3.18
C LEU A 322 11.09 -18.81 -1.98
N ALA A 323 11.49 -19.55 -0.94
CA ALA A 323 12.18 -19.01 0.22
C ALA A 323 13.58 -18.46 -0.11
N GLN A 324 14.32 -19.10 -1.04
CA GLN A 324 15.59 -18.55 -1.54
C GLN A 324 15.36 -17.23 -2.29
N ARG A 325 14.39 -17.20 -3.21
CA ARG A 325 14.02 -16.01 -3.98
C ARG A 325 13.66 -14.84 -3.07
N PHE A 326 12.71 -15.05 -2.15
CA PHE A 326 12.31 -14.03 -1.17
C PHE A 326 13.48 -13.49 -0.34
N ALA A 327 14.38 -14.36 0.15
CA ALA A 327 15.54 -13.93 0.92
C ALA A 327 16.53 -13.09 0.09
N ALA A 328 16.67 -13.40 -1.21
CA ALA A 328 17.46 -12.61 -2.14
C ALA A 328 16.80 -11.25 -2.43
N SER A 329 15.49 -11.22 -2.73
CA SER A 329 14.74 -9.98 -3.04
C SER A 329 14.66 -9.02 -1.87
N TRP A 330 14.48 -9.53 -0.64
CA TRP A 330 14.49 -8.72 0.57
C TRP A 330 15.84 -7.98 0.77
N ALA A 331 16.95 -8.63 0.42
CA ALA A 331 18.28 -8.04 0.47
C ALA A 331 18.55 -7.11 -0.74
N GLY A 332 18.18 -7.53 -1.95
CA GLY A 332 18.39 -6.80 -3.20
C GLY A 332 17.66 -5.45 -3.25
N LEU A 333 16.40 -5.42 -2.80
CA LEU A 333 15.61 -4.19 -2.64
C LEU A 333 16.00 -3.36 -1.41
N THR A 334 16.98 -3.81 -0.62
CA THR A 334 17.44 -3.19 0.64
C THR A 334 16.36 -3.07 1.72
N CYS A 335 15.33 -3.93 1.71
CA CYS A 335 14.22 -3.90 2.65
C CYS A 335 14.66 -3.99 4.12
N ASN A 336 15.81 -4.64 4.38
CA ASN A 336 16.48 -4.69 5.68
C ASN A 336 16.94 -3.32 6.22
N THR A 337 17.03 -2.29 5.37
CA THR A 337 17.36 -0.90 5.74
C THR A 337 16.11 -0.04 5.88
N LEU A 338 15.07 -0.34 5.10
CA LEU A 338 13.78 0.37 5.10
C LEU A 338 12.87 -0.07 6.26
N ILE A 339 12.96 -1.34 6.68
CA ILE A 339 12.11 -1.92 7.72
C ILE A 339 12.99 -2.63 8.77
N PRO A 340 13.24 -1.98 9.92
CA PRO A 340 13.90 -2.62 11.06
C PRO A 340 13.04 -3.75 11.63
N LEU A 341 13.57 -4.98 11.61
CA LEU A 341 12.89 -6.17 12.13
C LEU A 341 13.58 -6.73 13.38
N THR A 342 12.78 -7.35 14.24
CA THR A 342 13.27 -8.07 15.43
C THR A 342 12.73 -9.50 15.51
N ASP A 343 13.47 -10.37 16.18
CA ASP A 343 13.07 -11.76 16.45
C ASP A 343 12.17 -11.91 17.70
N VAL A 344 11.80 -13.16 18.01
CA VAL A 344 11.07 -13.56 19.22
C VAL A 344 11.77 -13.22 20.55
N PHE A 345 13.05 -12.84 20.53
CA PHE A 345 13.83 -12.44 21.70
C PHE A 345 14.08 -10.91 21.75
N GLY A 346 13.73 -10.18 20.69
CA GLY A 346 13.98 -8.75 20.54
C GLY A 346 15.36 -8.39 19.99
N ASN A 347 16.11 -9.35 19.42
CA ASN A 347 17.34 -9.07 18.66
C ASN A 347 16.97 -8.54 17.27
N ALA A 348 17.80 -7.68 16.68
CA ALA A 348 17.63 -7.26 15.29
C ALA A 348 17.90 -8.42 14.31
N VAL A 349 17.08 -8.56 13.27
CA VAL A 349 17.25 -9.57 12.21
C VAL A 349 17.27 -8.93 10.82
N ALA A 350 18.07 -9.48 9.91
CA ALA A 350 18.25 -8.93 8.57
C ALA A 350 17.02 -9.06 7.67
N GLY A 351 16.13 -10.01 7.94
CA GLY A 351 14.90 -10.21 7.18
C GLY A 351 13.90 -11.10 7.91
N PRO A 352 12.63 -11.13 7.47
CA PRO A 352 11.57 -11.84 8.17
C PRO A 352 11.62 -13.36 7.96
N LEU A 353 12.31 -13.80 6.92
CA LEU A 353 12.67 -15.17 6.60
C LEU A 353 14.18 -15.25 6.31
N THR A 354 14.81 -16.37 6.65
CA THR A 354 16.18 -16.72 6.27
C THR A 354 16.18 -18.04 5.53
N ALA A 355 16.68 -18.08 4.31
CA ALA A 355 16.92 -19.33 3.57
C ALA A 355 18.12 -20.08 4.15
N ASN A 356 17.98 -21.39 4.38
CA ASN A 356 19.01 -22.25 4.95
C ASN A 356 19.53 -23.22 3.88
N PHE A 357 20.84 -23.25 3.69
CA PHE A 357 21.49 -23.98 2.59
C PHE A 357 22.19 -25.26 3.05
N ASP A 358 22.30 -26.23 2.14
CA ASP A 358 23.18 -27.38 2.31
C ASP A 358 24.65 -27.05 1.93
N GLY A 359 25.53 -28.05 2.01
CA GLY A 359 26.94 -27.89 1.64
C GLY A 359 27.21 -27.67 0.14
N ASN A 360 26.18 -27.78 -0.72
CA ASN A 360 26.25 -27.54 -2.16
C ASN A 360 25.66 -26.16 -2.55
N GLY A 361 25.05 -25.43 -1.60
CA GLY A 361 24.37 -24.16 -1.86
C GLY A 361 22.89 -24.29 -2.24
N VAL A 362 22.29 -25.48 -2.12
CA VAL A 362 20.87 -25.71 -2.38
C VAL A 362 20.06 -25.31 -1.14
N CYS A 363 18.98 -24.54 -1.30
CA CYS A 363 18.06 -24.25 -0.20
C CYS A 363 17.32 -25.53 0.22
N ILE A 364 17.42 -25.90 1.51
CA ILE A 364 16.83 -27.12 2.06
C ILE A 364 15.77 -26.86 3.14
N SER A 365 15.80 -25.67 3.74
CA SER A 365 14.78 -25.20 4.69
C SER A 365 14.81 -23.66 4.76
N ALA A 366 13.83 -23.06 5.44
CA ALA A 366 13.76 -21.64 5.69
C ALA A 366 13.33 -21.38 7.14
N THR A 367 13.98 -20.42 7.79
CA THR A 367 13.70 -20.01 9.17
C THR A 367 12.87 -18.73 9.16
N PHE A 368 11.67 -18.78 9.74
CA PHE A 368 10.83 -17.61 9.96
C PHE A 368 11.25 -16.92 11.27
N ASN A 369 11.58 -15.63 11.18
CA ASN A 369 12.33 -14.92 12.22
C ASN A 369 11.44 -14.05 13.13
N THR A 370 10.40 -13.40 12.59
CA THR A 370 9.61 -12.43 13.35
C THR A 370 8.58 -13.11 14.27
N PRO A 371 8.18 -12.47 15.39
CA PRO A 371 7.15 -13.00 16.29
C PRO A 371 5.83 -13.33 15.57
N THR A 372 5.41 -12.49 14.62
CA THR A 372 4.17 -12.68 13.84
C THR A 372 4.24 -13.93 12.98
N LEU A 373 5.36 -14.15 12.28
CA LEU A 373 5.54 -15.29 11.38
C LEU A 373 5.76 -16.60 12.14
N VAL A 374 6.51 -16.57 13.25
CA VAL A 374 6.63 -17.71 14.17
C VAL A 374 5.25 -18.11 14.73
N LYS A 375 4.43 -17.15 15.16
CA LYS A 375 3.06 -17.40 15.64
C LYS A 375 2.16 -17.97 14.54
N LEU A 376 2.27 -17.47 13.31
CA LEU A 376 1.48 -17.95 12.16
C LEU A 376 1.87 -19.39 11.77
N LEU A 377 3.17 -19.71 11.74
CA LEU A 377 3.68 -21.06 11.47
C LEU A 377 3.21 -22.06 12.53
N LEU A 378 3.31 -21.69 13.81
CA LEU A 378 2.77 -22.49 14.92
C LEU A 378 1.25 -22.71 14.82
N GLY A 379 0.50 -21.72 14.31
CA GLY A 379 -0.92 -21.84 14.05
C GLY A 379 -1.30 -22.72 12.86
N ASN A 380 -0.39 -22.94 11.89
CA ASN A 380 -0.69 -23.61 10.62
C ASN A 380 -0.05 -25.00 10.49
N GLY A 381 0.02 -25.73 11.60
CA GLY A 381 0.57 -27.09 11.69
C GLY A 381 1.93 -27.19 12.39
N GLY A 382 2.60 -26.06 12.64
CA GLY A 382 3.90 -26.00 13.30
C GLY A 382 5.09 -26.20 12.36
N PRO A 383 6.33 -26.15 12.89
CA PRO A 383 7.53 -26.32 12.10
C PRO A 383 7.62 -27.70 11.42
N THR A 384 8.09 -27.72 10.17
CA THR A 384 8.44 -28.95 9.44
C THR A 384 9.98 -29.09 9.34
N THR A 385 10.49 -30.04 8.56
CA THR A 385 11.93 -30.07 8.23
C THR A 385 12.33 -28.88 7.35
N GLU A 386 11.40 -28.39 6.54
CA GLU A 386 11.54 -27.27 5.62
C GLU A 386 11.22 -25.92 6.26
N ALA A 387 10.10 -25.81 6.98
CA ALA A 387 9.64 -24.54 7.56
C ALA A 387 9.99 -24.50 9.05
N LEU A 388 11.04 -23.75 9.41
CA LEU A 388 11.54 -23.63 10.79
C LEU A 388 11.03 -22.35 11.45
N ALA A 389 10.78 -22.41 12.76
CA ALA A 389 10.47 -21.23 13.57
C ALA A 389 11.69 -20.83 14.42
N LEU A 390 12.14 -19.58 14.30
CA LEU A 390 13.24 -19.07 15.12
C LEU A 390 12.89 -19.17 16.61
N GLY A 391 13.84 -19.66 17.41
CA GLY A 391 13.68 -19.87 18.86
C GLY A 391 12.90 -21.13 19.27
N VAL A 392 12.26 -21.85 18.35
CA VAL A 392 11.51 -23.09 18.68
C VAL A 392 12.45 -24.31 18.59
N THR A 393 13.23 -24.53 19.64
CA THR A 393 14.13 -25.69 19.78
C THR A 393 13.37 -26.97 20.20
N GLY A 394 12.51 -27.48 19.31
CA GLY A 394 11.76 -28.71 19.57
C GLY A 394 11.29 -29.42 18.30
N THR A 395 11.79 -30.63 18.07
CA THR A 395 11.34 -31.52 16.98
C THR A 395 9.99 -32.15 17.31
N THR A 396 8.90 -31.45 17.01
CA THR A 396 7.53 -31.98 17.06
C THR A 396 7.32 -33.05 16.00
N THR A 397 7.77 -34.27 16.30
CA THR A 397 7.54 -35.46 15.47
C THR A 397 6.04 -35.80 15.46
N LEU A 398 5.36 -35.48 14.35
CA LEU A 398 3.97 -35.90 14.12
C LEU A 398 3.90 -37.44 14.10
N SER A 399 3.54 -38.03 15.24
CA SER A 399 3.26 -39.46 15.38
C SER A 399 1.92 -39.80 14.71
N LYS A 400 1.94 -39.85 13.37
CA LYS A 400 0.82 -40.26 12.52
C LYS A 400 0.44 -41.70 12.82
N THR A 401 -0.53 -41.89 13.73
CA THR A 401 -1.04 -43.21 14.15
C THR A 401 -1.75 -43.88 12.97
N THR A 402 -0.96 -44.62 12.18
CA THR A 402 -1.47 -45.38 11.04
C THR A 402 -1.96 -46.73 11.56
N THR A 403 -3.27 -46.95 11.47
CA THR A 403 -3.88 -48.19 11.94
C THR A 403 -3.61 -49.32 10.95
N THR A 404 -2.59 -50.14 11.21
CA THR A 404 -2.32 -51.39 10.47
C THR A 404 -2.14 -52.55 11.44
N THR A 405 -2.98 -53.56 11.28
CA THR A 405 -2.99 -54.80 12.07
C THR A 405 -1.87 -55.75 11.68
N THR A 406 -1.13 -56.27 12.67
CA THR A 406 -0.57 -57.64 12.62
C THR A 406 -0.40 -58.20 14.02
N THR A 407 -0.36 -59.53 14.13
CA THR A 407 -0.53 -60.27 15.40
C THR A 407 0.77 -60.83 15.95
N SER A 408 0.93 -60.75 17.29
CA SER A 408 1.56 -61.83 18.07
C SER A 408 1.21 -61.75 19.56
N LYS A 409 1.29 -62.90 20.23
CA LYS A 409 0.91 -63.09 21.64
C LYS A 409 2.09 -62.74 22.57
N SER A 410 1.82 -62.18 23.75
CA SER A 410 2.02 -62.98 24.97
C SER A 410 1.30 -62.44 26.22
N THR A 411 1.05 -63.39 27.12
CA THR A 411 0.75 -63.37 28.57
C THR A 411 1.50 -62.29 29.40
N THR A 412 1.05 -61.81 30.57
CA THR A 412 -0.03 -62.24 31.51
C THR A 412 -0.29 -61.18 32.60
N ASN A 413 -1.48 -61.22 33.23
CA ASN A 413 -1.80 -60.77 34.62
C ASN A 413 -1.65 -59.26 34.97
N ALA A 414 -2.45 -58.66 35.88
CA ALA A 414 -3.75 -59.03 36.46
C ALA A 414 -4.42 -57.76 37.11
N LEU A 415 -5.65 -57.93 37.62
CA LEU A 415 -6.40 -57.14 38.63
C LEU A 415 -5.75 -55.87 39.25
N THR A 416 -6.48 -54.77 39.52
CA THR A 416 -7.83 -54.70 40.14
C THR A 416 -8.77 -53.60 39.59
N LYS A 417 -10.06 -53.66 39.98
CA LYS A 417 -11.18 -52.81 39.51
C LYS A 417 -11.92 -52.14 40.67
N SER A 418 -12.08 -50.81 40.64
CA SER A 418 -13.08 -49.99 41.36
C SER A 418 -13.02 -48.56 40.76
N THR A 419 -14.06 -47.81 40.35
CA THR A 419 -15.44 -47.61 40.88
C THR A 419 -15.38 -47.00 42.30
N THR A 420 -15.91 -45.81 42.58
CA THR A 420 -17.36 -45.49 42.57
C THR A 420 -17.64 -43.97 42.66
N THR A 421 -18.63 -43.51 41.87
CA THR A 421 -19.60 -42.41 42.04
C THR A 421 -19.27 -41.14 42.87
N LYS A 422 -19.15 -40.01 42.15
CA LYS A 422 -19.83 -38.70 42.34
C LYS A 422 -20.61 -38.47 43.66
N THR A 423 -20.19 -37.48 44.45
CA THR A 423 -21.03 -36.83 45.49
C THR A 423 -21.11 -35.32 45.22
N THR A 424 -22.31 -34.75 45.31
CA THR A 424 -22.56 -33.31 45.11
C THR A 424 -22.68 -32.61 46.45
N THR A 425 -21.97 -31.49 46.64
CA THR A 425 -22.19 -30.57 47.77
C THR A 425 -22.21 -29.14 47.25
N THR A 426 -23.26 -28.39 47.58
CA THR A 426 -23.48 -27.01 47.13
C THR A 426 -23.11 -25.99 48.20
N THR A 427 -22.30 -24.99 47.85
CA THR A 427 -22.25 -23.70 48.55
C THR A 427 -22.23 -22.57 47.53
N LYS A 428 -22.99 -21.52 47.80
CA LYS A 428 -23.39 -20.47 46.84
C LYS A 428 -22.92 -19.11 47.34
N SER A 429 -22.00 -18.45 46.63
CA SER A 429 -21.82 -16.99 46.69
C SER A 429 -20.95 -16.46 45.55
N THR A 430 -21.57 -16.06 44.45
CA THR A 430 -20.98 -15.12 43.48
C THR A 430 -22.06 -14.13 43.06
N THR A 431 -21.76 -12.84 43.21
CA THR A 431 -22.71 -11.76 42.92
C THR A 431 -22.72 -11.49 41.42
N THR A 432 -23.70 -12.03 40.71
CA THR A 432 -23.89 -11.73 39.28
C THR A 432 -24.44 -10.32 39.12
N THR A 433 -23.55 -9.35 38.88
CA THR A 433 -23.95 -8.00 38.43
C THR A 433 -24.59 -8.13 37.06
N SER A 434 -25.92 -8.11 37.02
CA SER A 434 -26.68 -8.28 35.77
C SER A 434 -26.44 -7.09 34.87
N SER A 435 -25.74 -7.29 33.74
CA SER A 435 -25.61 -6.28 32.69
C SER A 435 -26.97 -6.08 32.02
N THR A 436 -27.76 -5.15 32.55
CA THR A 436 -28.99 -4.68 31.91
C THR A 436 -28.65 -4.21 30.51
N THR A 437 -29.14 -4.95 29.50
CA THR A 437 -28.99 -4.60 28.10
C THR A 437 -29.91 -3.42 27.81
N THR A 438 -29.44 -2.21 28.15
CA THR A 438 -30.14 -0.98 27.83
C THR A 438 -30.21 -0.87 26.31
N THR A 439 -31.39 -1.15 25.76
CA THR A 439 -31.67 -0.94 24.33
C THR A 439 -31.54 0.56 24.06
N VAL A 440 -30.39 0.97 23.52
CA VAL A 440 -30.19 2.35 23.08
C VAL A 440 -31.18 2.61 21.95
N SER A 441 -32.23 3.38 22.28
CA SER A 441 -33.11 3.94 21.27
C SER A 441 -32.28 4.94 20.46
N LEU A 442 -31.79 4.50 19.31
CA LEU A 442 -31.07 5.33 18.35
C LEU A 442 -31.94 6.55 18.00
N MET A 443 -31.54 7.73 18.51
CA MET A 443 -32.12 9.01 18.09
C MET A 443 -31.63 9.29 16.67
N ASN A 444 -32.44 8.90 15.69
CA ASN A 444 -32.13 9.15 14.29
C ASN A 444 -32.38 10.62 13.96
N CYS A 445 -31.34 11.45 14.08
CA CYS A 445 -31.31 12.78 13.49
C CYS A 445 -31.52 12.67 11.97
N VAL A 446 -32.46 13.44 11.41
CA VAL A 446 -32.65 13.56 9.96
C VAL A 446 -32.41 15.01 9.56
N VAL A 447 -31.37 15.22 8.75
CA VAL A 447 -30.99 16.55 8.21
C VAL A 447 -31.65 16.74 6.84
N THR A 448 -32.46 17.78 6.71
CA THR A 448 -33.09 18.20 5.45
C THR A 448 -32.30 19.35 4.85
N LEU A 449 -31.64 19.07 3.73
CA LEU A 449 -30.84 20.03 2.98
C LEU A 449 -31.75 20.95 2.14
N PRO A 450 -31.41 22.25 2.01
CA PRO A 450 -32.16 23.19 1.17
C PRO A 450 -31.97 22.89 -0.33
N LYS A 451 -32.87 23.41 -1.15
CA LYS A 451 -32.75 23.31 -2.61
C LYS A 451 -31.45 24.00 -3.07
N ASN A 452 -30.70 23.33 -3.95
CA ASN A 452 -29.38 23.76 -4.42
C ASN A 452 -28.34 23.88 -3.29
N ALA A 453 -28.34 22.95 -2.32
CA ALA A 453 -27.48 22.99 -1.12
C ALA A 453 -26.02 23.37 -1.37
N LEU A 454 -25.37 22.83 -2.41
CA LEU A 454 -23.97 23.11 -2.76
C LEU A 454 -23.82 24.37 -3.65
N THR A 455 -24.56 25.43 -3.33
CA THR A 455 -24.43 26.76 -3.94
C THR A 455 -24.36 27.79 -2.83
N ALA A 456 -23.81 28.99 -3.09
CA ALA A 456 -23.66 30.00 -2.04
C ALA A 456 -24.97 30.29 -1.27
N GLN A 457 -26.11 30.30 -1.97
CA GLN A 457 -27.45 30.43 -1.37
C GLN A 457 -27.87 29.19 -0.56
N GLY A 458 -27.58 27.98 -1.03
CA GLY A 458 -27.91 26.73 -0.34
C GLY A 458 -27.04 26.45 0.89
N LEU A 459 -25.80 26.92 0.88
CA LEU A 459 -24.88 26.88 2.01
C LEU A 459 -25.28 27.93 3.07
N SER A 460 -25.68 29.13 2.63
CA SER A 460 -26.14 30.20 3.53
C SER A 460 -27.60 30.10 3.96
N THR A 461 -28.35 29.10 3.50
CA THR A 461 -29.68 28.78 4.00
C THR A 461 -29.52 27.79 5.15
N PRO A 462 -30.11 28.02 6.34
CA PRO A 462 -30.02 27.05 7.44
C PRO A 462 -30.52 25.66 7.04
N TRP A 463 -29.77 24.63 7.39
CA TRP A 463 -30.16 23.22 7.18
C TRP A 463 -31.01 22.80 8.38
N THR A 464 -32.14 22.13 8.13
CA THR A 464 -33.11 21.80 9.20
C THR A 464 -32.90 20.39 9.70
N VAL A 465 -33.04 20.17 11.00
CA VAL A 465 -32.89 18.87 11.66
C VAL A 465 -34.18 18.48 12.37
N THR A 466 -34.54 17.22 12.23
CA THR A 466 -35.67 16.56 12.92
C THR A 466 -35.19 15.28 13.60
N GLY A 467 -35.99 14.71 14.51
CA GLY A 467 -35.67 13.48 15.24
C GLY A 467 -34.66 13.63 16.39
N CYS A 468 -33.96 14.76 16.49
CA CYS A 468 -33.09 15.16 17.60
C CYS A 468 -33.08 16.69 17.76
N ASP A 469 -32.54 17.18 18.88
CA ASP A 469 -32.51 18.61 19.23
C ASP A 469 -31.08 19.16 19.18
N GLN A 470 -30.83 20.15 18.30
CA GLN A 470 -29.53 20.80 18.11
C GLN A 470 -28.98 21.51 19.36
N THR A 471 -29.82 21.78 20.37
CA THR A 471 -29.41 22.39 21.64
C THR A 471 -29.01 21.37 22.72
N VAL A 472 -29.18 20.06 22.45
CA VAL A 472 -28.94 18.96 23.41
C VAL A 472 -28.11 17.82 22.81
N ASN A 473 -28.47 17.36 21.61
CA ASN A 473 -27.80 16.30 20.84
C ASN A 473 -27.50 16.85 19.43
N PRO A 474 -26.43 17.65 19.28
CA PRO A 474 -26.15 18.43 18.07
C PRO A 474 -25.73 17.58 16.86
N THR A 475 -25.98 18.13 15.67
CA THR A 475 -25.62 17.56 14.36
C THR A 475 -24.76 18.59 13.59
N PHE A 476 -23.93 18.15 12.65
CA PHE A 476 -22.84 18.99 12.11
C PHE A 476 -22.63 18.81 10.59
N ALA A 477 -22.16 19.87 9.90
CA ALA A 477 -21.92 19.87 8.45
C ALA A 477 -20.78 20.84 8.02
N GLU A 478 -19.91 20.42 7.10
CA GLU A 478 -18.87 21.25 6.44
C GLU A 478 -19.26 21.53 5.00
N CYS A 479 -18.52 22.41 4.34
CA CYS A 479 -18.26 22.31 2.91
C CYS A 479 -16.79 22.67 2.67
N ALA A 480 -15.95 21.67 2.41
CA ALA A 480 -14.59 21.86 1.94
C ALA A 480 -14.62 22.17 0.44
N VAL A 481 -14.46 23.44 0.07
CA VAL A 481 -14.60 23.99 -1.28
C VAL A 481 -13.23 24.07 -1.95
N ILE A 482 -13.14 23.67 -3.22
CA ILE A 482 -11.96 23.89 -4.08
C ILE A 482 -12.27 24.92 -5.17
N ASP A 483 -11.33 25.83 -5.44
CA ASP A 483 -11.29 26.58 -6.69
C ASP A 483 -10.42 25.85 -7.73
N PRO A 484 -11.00 25.21 -8.76
CA PRO A 484 -10.22 24.50 -9.78
C PRO A 484 -9.41 25.43 -10.69
N ALA A 485 -9.61 26.75 -10.66
CA ALA A 485 -8.81 27.70 -11.44
C ALA A 485 -7.48 28.08 -10.76
N THR A 486 -7.41 28.02 -9.42
CA THR A 486 -6.20 28.38 -8.65
C THR A 486 -5.63 27.24 -7.80
N GLY A 487 -6.40 26.17 -7.58
CA GLY A 487 -6.07 25.12 -6.61
C GLY A 487 -6.29 25.54 -5.15
N THR A 488 -6.88 26.72 -4.90
CA THR A 488 -7.12 27.22 -3.54
C THR A 488 -8.24 26.42 -2.87
N LEU A 489 -8.03 26.09 -1.58
CA LEU A 489 -9.03 25.44 -0.73
C LEU A 489 -9.65 26.45 0.24
N GLY A 490 -10.93 26.27 0.53
CA GLY A 490 -11.67 26.99 1.57
C GLY A 490 -12.59 26.03 2.34
N VAL A 491 -13.00 26.43 3.54
CA VAL A 491 -13.88 25.65 4.41
C VAL A 491 -15.08 26.50 4.81
N TYR A 492 -16.27 25.98 4.63
CA TYR A 492 -17.52 26.59 5.09
C TYR A 492 -18.23 25.67 6.09
N SER A 493 -19.14 26.21 6.89
CA SER A 493 -19.87 25.47 7.93
C SER A 493 -21.36 25.82 7.86
N PRO A 494 -22.18 25.09 7.07
CA PRO A 494 -23.63 25.31 7.03
C PRO A 494 -24.24 25.23 8.44
N LEU A 495 -25.11 26.20 8.77
CA LEU A 495 -25.73 26.26 10.09
C LEU A 495 -26.89 25.26 10.17
N LEU A 496 -26.82 24.33 11.12
CA LEU A 496 -27.92 23.40 11.40
C LEU A 496 -28.82 23.97 12.51
N ILE A 497 -30.13 23.85 12.32
CA ILE A 497 -31.16 24.31 13.26
C ILE A 497 -32.25 23.25 13.41
N ASN A 498 -32.95 23.23 14.55
CA ASN A 498 -34.19 22.47 14.69
C ASN A 498 -35.22 22.96 13.66
N GLU A 499 -35.98 22.04 13.05
CA GLU A 499 -37.08 22.40 12.14
C GLU A 499 -38.05 23.40 12.81
N GLY A 500 -38.41 24.47 12.10
CA GLY A 500 -39.27 25.53 12.60
C GLY A 500 -38.63 26.51 13.61
N SER A 501 -37.35 26.32 13.97
CA SER A 501 -36.64 27.30 14.82
C SER A 501 -36.46 28.63 14.10
N THR A 502 -36.67 29.73 14.84
CA THR A 502 -36.31 31.10 14.44
C THR A 502 -35.22 31.69 15.34
N ASN A 503 -34.61 30.88 16.21
CA ASN A 503 -33.68 31.35 17.25
C ASN A 503 -32.22 31.13 16.83
N PHE A 504 -31.79 31.82 15.78
CA PHE A 504 -30.43 31.72 15.25
C PHE A 504 -29.92 33.07 14.72
N ILE A 505 -28.64 33.14 14.35
CA ILE A 505 -28.08 34.23 13.54
C ILE A 505 -27.96 33.75 12.11
N GLU A 506 -28.48 34.53 11.15
CA GLU A 506 -28.45 34.19 9.72
C GLU A 506 -27.03 33.87 9.23
N PRO A 507 -26.83 32.80 8.45
CA PRO A 507 -25.50 32.42 7.95
C PRO A 507 -24.87 33.47 7.03
N VAL A 508 -23.55 33.59 7.10
CA VAL A 508 -22.76 34.43 6.18
C VAL A 508 -22.78 33.80 4.79
N VAL A 509 -23.11 34.56 3.75
CA VAL A 509 -23.12 34.07 2.36
C VAL A 509 -21.67 33.85 1.88
N PRO A 510 -21.25 32.62 1.54
CA PRO A 510 -19.88 32.36 1.10
C PRO A 510 -19.66 32.83 -0.34
N ILE A 511 -18.45 33.33 -0.62
CA ILE A 511 -18.00 33.61 -1.98
C ILE A 511 -17.42 32.32 -2.56
N LEU A 512 -18.21 31.60 -3.36
CA LEU A 512 -17.77 30.37 -4.02
C LEU A 512 -17.06 30.66 -5.36
N PRO A 513 -16.02 29.88 -5.72
CA PRO A 513 -15.47 29.88 -7.07
C PRO A 513 -16.49 29.29 -8.07
N ALA A 514 -16.41 29.69 -9.33
CA ALA A 514 -17.45 29.42 -10.33
C ALA A 514 -17.67 27.93 -10.70
N ASN A 515 -16.82 27.01 -10.23
CA ASN A 515 -16.86 25.58 -10.53
C ASN A 515 -16.45 24.70 -9.32
N GLY A 516 -16.81 25.09 -8.09
CA GLY A 516 -16.43 24.35 -6.87
C GLY A 516 -17.12 22.99 -6.68
N SER A 517 -16.57 22.16 -5.79
CA SER A 517 -17.10 20.84 -5.39
C SER A 517 -16.79 20.57 -3.91
N ASP A 518 -17.76 20.07 -3.14
CA ASP A 518 -17.80 20.21 -1.66
C ASP A 518 -18.03 18.90 -0.87
N ASN A 519 -17.47 18.77 0.35
CA ASN A 519 -17.61 17.64 1.31
C ASN A 519 -17.81 18.10 2.79
N VAL A 520 -18.39 17.27 3.71
CA VAL A 520 -19.29 17.75 4.82
C VAL A 520 -19.17 17.12 6.27
N VAL A 521 -18.48 17.73 7.29
CA VAL A 521 -18.73 17.68 8.80
C VAL A 521 -18.07 18.86 9.65
N THR A 522 -18.76 19.67 10.51
CA THR A 522 -18.11 20.78 11.36
C THR A 522 -18.53 20.94 12.86
N THR A 523 -18.71 22.20 13.35
CA THR A 523 -18.85 22.76 14.72
C THR A 523 -19.64 24.08 14.66
N PHE A 524 -20.29 24.53 15.74
CA PHE A 524 -21.00 25.83 15.76
C PHE A 524 -20.97 26.53 17.14
N LEU A 525 -21.56 27.73 17.24
CA LEU A 525 -21.75 28.46 18.51
C LEU A 525 -23.18 28.31 19.03
N GLN A 526 -23.32 28.05 20.34
CA GLN A 526 -24.60 28.08 21.06
C GLN A 526 -24.47 29.05 22.25
N ASP A 527 -25.38 30.02 22.36
CA ASP A 527 -25.54 30.81 23.58
C ASP A 527 -26.33 29.99 24.63
N PRO A 528 -25.72 29.59 25.76
CA PRO A 528 -26.39 28.78 26.78
C PRO A 528 -27.45 29.56 27.59
N VAL A 529 -27.52 30.89 27.46
CA VAL A 529 -28.52 31.74 28.12
C VAL A 529 -29.76 31.91 27.24
N THR A 530 -29.58 32.03 25.92
CA THR A 530 -30.68 32.27 24.97
C THR A 530 -31.02 31.09 24.08
N ASN A 531 -30.25 29.99 24.14
CA ASN A 531 -30.28 28.85 23.22
C ASN A 531 -30.18 29.25 21.73
N LYS A 532 -29.52 30.37 21.44
CA LYS A 532 -29.38 30.90 20.09
C LYS A 532 -28.19 30.28 19.38
N LEU A 533 -28.42 29.77 18.17
CA LEU A 533 -27.40 29.10 17.34
C LEU A 533 -26.76 30.07 16.33
N ALA A 534 -25.46 29.94 16.08
CA ALA A 534 -24.74 30.76 15.11
C ALA A 534 -23.51 30.05 14.52
N GLN A 535 -23.07 30.45 13.33
CA GLN A 535 -21.77 30.02 12.78
C GLN A 535 -20.62 30.57 13.62
N LYS A 536 -19.51 29.81 13.73
CA LYS A 536 -18.28 30.27 14.39
C LYS A 536 -17.55 31.29 13.52
N THR A 537 -17.80 32.57 13.80
CA THR A 537 -17.13 33.73 13.20
C THR A 537 -16.76 34.72 14.29
N VAL A 538 -15.74 35.56 14.08
CA VAL A 538 -15.33 36.63 15.00
C VAL A 538 -16.49 37.60 15.26
N ALA A 539 -17.31 37.89 14.25
CA ALA A 539 -18.49 38.73 14.38
C ALA A 539 -19.56 38.11 15.29
N ASN A 540 -19.86 36.81 15.13
CA ASN A 540 -20.86 36.12 15.93
C ASN A 540 -20.40 35.90 17.38
N LEU A 541 -19.10 35.65 17.59
CA LEU A 541 -18.51 35.54 18.93
C LEU A 541 -18.54 36.89 19.68
N ALA A 542 -18.33 38.00 18.98
CA ALA A 542 -18.50 39.34 19.55
C ALA A 542 -19.97 39.70 19.83
N ALA A 543 -20.91 39.18 19.02
CA ALA A 543 -22.35 39.39 19.19
C ALA A 543 -22.98 38.52 20.29
N LEU A 544 -22.38 37.35 20.59
CA LEU A 544 -22.83 36.39 21.60
C LEU A 544 -21.72 36.17 22.65
N PRO A 545 -21.43 37.14 23.53
CA PRO A 545 -20.30 37.05 24.47
C PRO A 545 -20.42 35.94 25.54
N ASN A 546 -21.58 35.31 25.67
CA ASN A 546 -21.80 34.14 26.53
C ASN A 546 -21.70 32.80 25.79
N ALA A 547 -21.60 32.80 24.45
CA ALA A 547 -21.72 31.58 23.66
C ALA A 547 -20.52 30.64 23.82
N THR A 548 -20.85 29.36 23.97
CA THR A 548 -19.89 28.26 23.98
C THR A 548 -19.77 27.63 22.59
N GLU A 549 -18.56 27.20 22.24
CA GLU A 549 -18.32 26.41 21.04
C GLU A 549 -18.80 24.97 21.25
N VAL A 550 -19.68 24.52 20.35
CA VAL A 550 -20.23 23.16 20.30
C VAL A 550 -19.36 22.34 19.35
N ASN A 551 -18.49 21.52 19.95
CA ASN A 551 -17.54 20.66 19.26
C ASN A 551 -18.12 19.27 19.00
N ASN A 552 -17.87 18.72 17.80
CA ASN A 552 -18.39 17.41 17.38
C ASN A 552 -17.60 16.20 17.91
N GLY A 553 -16.51 16.41 18.65
CA GLY A 553 -15.64 15.35 19.19
C GLY A 553 -14.88 14.52 18.13
N SER A 554 -14.83 14.98 16.88
CA SER A 554 -14.19 14.25 15.77
C SER A 554 -12.67 14.19 15.87
N ASP A 555 -12.11 13.17 15.22
CA ASP A 555 -10.66 12.93 15.22
C ASP A 555 -9.89 14.05 14.48
N ASN A 556 -10.55 14.83 13.63
CA ASN A 556 -9.99 16.03 13.00
C ASN A 556 -9.73 17.16 14.01
N ILE A 557 -10.72 17.46 14.87
CA ILE A 557 -10.55 18.47 15.94
C ILE A 557 -9.49 17.99 16.94
N LEU A 558 -9.53 16.70 17.31
CA LEU A 558 -8.50 16.07 18.13
C LEU A 558 -7.10 16.24 17.53
N LEU A 559 -6.94 16.01 16.23
CA LEU A 559 -5.66 16.13 15.53
C LEU A 559 -5.18 17.59 15.45
N ASP A 560 -6.04 18.51 15.01
CA ASP A 560 -5.66 19.88 14.68
C ASP A 560 -5.58 20.83 15.87
N ALA A 561 -6.51 20.72 16.83
CA ALA A 561 -6.58 21.62 17.98
C ALA A 561 -5.84 21.11 19.22
N PHE A 562 -5.52 19.81 19.28
CA PHE A 562 -4.89 19.20 20.47
C PHE A 562 -3.61 18.42 20.17
N TYR A 563 -3.65 17.41 19.30
CA TYR A 563 -2.50 16.50 19.07
C TYR A 563 -1.32 17.19 18.37
N ARG A 564 -1.58 17.89 17.25
CA ARG A 564 -0.55 18.63 16.51
C ARG A 564 0.06 19.75 17.37
N PRO A 565 -0.71 20.62 18.06
CA PRO A 565 -0.16 21.60 18.99
C PRO A 565 0.66 21.01 20.14
N ALA A 566 0.24 19.88 20.73
CA ALA A 566 0.99 19.21 21.80
C ALA A 566 2.40 18.77 21.36
N LEU A 567 2.54 18.35 20.09
CA LEU A 567 3.83 18.01 19.47
C LEU A 567 4.57 19.21 18.83
N GLY A 568 4.01 20.43 18.88
CA GLY A 568 4.57 21.60 18.22
C GLY A 568 4.44 21.59 16.69
N CYS A 569 3.54 20.78 16.15
CA CYS A 569 3.24 20.69 14.72
C CYS A 569 2.11 21.66 14.32
N THR A 570 2.19 22.17 13.08
CA THR A 570 1.13 23.01 12.49
C THR A 570 0.06 22.15 11.81
N ALA A 571 -1.21 22.48 12.02
CA ALA A 571 -2.34 21.89 11.29
C ALA A 571 -2.34 22.31 9.80
N PHE A 572 -2.81 21.42 8.91
CA PHE A 572 -3.13 21.80 7.54
C PHE A 572 -4.52 22.46 7.52
N THR A 573 -4.55 23.75 7.17
CA THR A 573 -5.73 24.60 7.34
C THR A 573 -6.03 25.40 6.09
N ALA A 574 -7.29 25.75 5.89
CA ALA A 574 -7.78 26.55 4.76
C ALA A 574 -8.58 27.77 5.24
N ALA A 575 -8.88 28.71 4.34
CA ALA A 575 -9.62 29.92 4.68
C ALA A 575 -11.07 29.59 5.10
N ASN A 576 -11.54 30.13 6.22
CA ASN A 576 -12.95 30.04 6.61
C ASN A 576 -13.80 30.95 5.72
N LEU A 577 -14.67 30.37 4.88
CA LEU A 577 -15.51 31.11 3.94
C LEU A 577 -16.72 31.78 4.61
N ALA A 578 -17.03 31.44 5.88
CA ALA A 578 -17.97 32.17 6.72
C ALA A 578 -17.29 33.31 7.52
N ASP A 579 -15.95 33.30 7.62
CA ASP A 579 -15.17 34.40 8.21
C ASP A 579 -13.84 34.60 7.45
N PRO A 580 -13.86 35.24 6.26
CA PRO A 580 -12.65 35.45 5.45
C PRO A 580 -11.60 36.36 6.09
N THR A 581 -11.92 36.97 7.24
CA THR A 581 -11.03 37.79 8.07
C THR A 581 -10.50 37.06 9.31
N GLY A 582 -11.05 35.90 9.63
CA GLY A 582 -10.68 35.08 10.77
C GLY A 582 -9.43 34.22 10.53
N PRO A 583 -9.00 33.44 11.55
CA PRO A 583 -7.95 32.45 11.37
C PRO A 583 -8.40 31.33 10.41
N PRO A 584 -7.46 30.71 9.67
CA PRO A 584 -7.78 29.53 8.87
C PRO A 584 -8.12 28.34 9.78
N VAL A 585 -8.91 27.41 9.26
CA VAL A 585 -9.48 26.27 10.01
C VAL A 585 -9.04 24.93 9.41
N GLY A 586 -8.92 23.91 10.27
CA GLY A 586 -8.83 22.51 9.86
C GLY A 586 -10.20 22.00 9.39
N ALA A 587 -10.21 20.87 8.69
CA ALA A 587 -11.41 20.26 8.11
C ALA A 587 -11.15 18.78 7.77
N LEU A 588 -12.21 17.96 7.67
CA LEU A 588 -12.05 16.52 7.40
C LEU A 588 -11.35 16.27 6.07
N ALA A 589 -11.81 16.94 5.02
CA ALA A 589 -11.25 16.78 3.69
C ALA A 589 -9.77 17.23 3.62
N LEU A 590 -9.35 18.22 4.41
CA LEU A 590 -7.95 18.66 4.45
C LEU A 590 -7.06 17.56 5.03
N ASN A 591 -7.45 16.98 6.17
CA ASN A 591 -6.66 15.93 6.80
C ASN A 591 -6.61 14.64 5.97
N GLU A 592 -7.71 14.25 5.31
CA GLU A 592 -7.70 13.08 4.41
C GLU A 592 -6.96 13.33 3.09
N ILE A 593 -6.99 14.55 2.53
CA ILE A 593 -6.11 14.94 1.41
C ILE A 593 -4.64 14.87 1.83
N GLN A 594 -4.31 15.39 3.02
CA GLN A 594 -2.95 15.34 3.55
C GLN A 594 -2.49 13.91 3.85
N ALA A 595 -3.36 13.06 4.41
CA ALA A 595 -3.06 11.67 4.69
C ALA A 595 -2.82 10.90 3.39
N ASN A 596 -3.73 10.97 2.43
CA ASN A 596 -3.60 10.32 1.12
C ASN A 596 -2.37 10.81 0.31
N ALA A 597 -1.88 12.03 0.55
CA ALA A 597 -0.70 12.58 -0.12
C ALA A 597 0.63 12.30 0.60
N LEU A 598 0.65 12.21 1.95
CA LEU A 598 1.88 12.27 2.75
C LEU A 598 2.00 11.19 3.84
N GLN A 599 0.95 10.42 4.17
CA GLN A 599 1.01 9.43 5.23
C GLN A 599 1.75 8.17 4.77
N ALA A 600 2.99 8.00 5.24
CA ALA A 600 3.72 6.74 5.07
C ALA A 600 2.99 5.58 5.79
N PRO A 601 3.00 4.34 5.26
CA PRO A 601 2.25 3.24 5.89
C PRO A 601 2.91 2.74 7.18
N PRO A 602 2.14 2.14 8.11
CA PRO A 602 0.75 1.73 7.95
C PRO A 602 -0.25 2.90 7.98
N ILE A 603 -1.21 2.88 7.05
CA ILE A 603 -2.26 3.89 6.90
C ILE A 603 -3.53 3.38 7.61
N ALA A 604 -4.16 4.22 8.42
CA ALA A 604 -5.37 3.86 9.17
C ALA A 604 -6.63 3.92 8.28
N LEU A 605 -6.89 2.86 7.51
CA LEU A 605 -8.07 2.73 6.66
C LEU A 605 -9.24 2.10 7.41
N ILE A 606 -10.48 2.58 7.22
CA ILE A 606 -11.64 2.11 7.99
C ILE A 606 -11.82 0.56 7.86
N PRO A 607 -11.81 -0.21 8.97
CA PRO A 607 -11.88 -1.66 8.91
C PRO A 607 -13.33 -2.17 8.77
N PRO A 608 -13.56 -3.39 8.23
CA PRO A 608 -14.92 -3.94 8.05
C PRO A 608 -15.68 -4.27 9.35
N THR A 609 -15.03 -4.22 10.51
CA THR A 609 -15.68 -4.34 11.83
C THR A 609 -15.95 -2.99 12.50
N ASP A 610 -15.70 -1.87 11.81
CA ASP A 610 -16.03 -0.55 12.33
C ASP A 610 -17.56 -0.31 12.30
N PRO A 611 -18.17 0.27 13.35
CA PRO A 611 -19.60 0.58 13.38
C PRO A 611 -20.17 1.34 12.18
N PHE A 612 -19.40 2.21 11.52
CA PHE A 612 -19.82 2.90 10.29
C PHE A 612 -19.98 1.95 9.08
N THR A 613 -19.43 0.75 9.18
CA THR A 613 -19.33 -0.26 8.11
C THR A 613 -20.17 -1.51 8.37
N LEU A 614 -20.98 -1.56 9.44
CA LEU A 614 -21.80 -2.73 9.77
C LEU A 614 -23.21 -2.66 9.17
N ASP A 615 -23.81 -3.82 8.87
CA ASP A 615 -25.22 -3.97 8.50
C ASP A 615 -26.17 -3.72 9.71
N GLY A 616 -27.48 -3.83 9.50
CA GLY A 616 -28.48 -3.67 10.58
C GLY A 616 -28.47 -4.76 11.65
N ASN A 617 -27.62 -5.79 11.52
CA ASN A 617 -27.48 -6.91 12.43
C ASN A 617 -26.10 -6.93 13.14
N GLY A 618 -25.19 -6.03 12.78
CA GLY A 618 -23.82 -5.97 13.29
C GLY A 618 -22.78 -6.77 12.49
N ASN A 619 -23.10 -7.23 11.28
CA ASN A 619 -22.15 -7.92 10.37
C ASN A 619 -21.40 -6.90 9.49
N PRO A 620 -20.16 -7.18 9.04
CA PRO A 620 -19.46 -6.37 8.04
C PRO A 620 -20.25 -6.18 6.73
N ASP A 621 -20.46 -4.92 6.33
CA ASP A 621 -21.11 -4.51 5.08
C ASP A 621 -20.07 -3.83 4.16
N PHE A 622 -19.56 -4.60 3.20
CA PHE A 622 -18.57 -4.11 2.22
C PHE A 622 -19.10 -2.99 1.32
N ALA A 623 -20.42 -2.87 1.10
CA ALA A 623 -20.98 -1.78 0.32
C ALA A 623 -20.89 -0.46 1.13
N LYS A 624 -21.24 -0.50 2.42
CA LYS A 624 -21.01 0.64 3.33
C LYS A 624 -19.54 0.97 3.47
N GLN A 625 -18.66 -0.01 3.65
CA GLN A 625 -17.21 0.23 3.74
C GLN A 625 -16.68 0.91 2.46
N THR A 626 -17.11 0.46 1.28
CA THR A 626 -16.69 1.03 -0.01
C THR A 626 -17.20 2.46 -0.17
N ILE A 627 -18.47 2.73 0.16
CA ILE A 627 -19.07 4.07 0.12
C ILE A 627 -18.35 5.00 1.10
N TYR A 628 -18.16 4.58 2.35
CA TYR A 628 -17.45 5.37 3.37
C TYR A 628 -16.06 5.77 2.89
N ARG A 629 -15.23 4.79 2.47
CA ARG A 629 -13.86 5.08 2.03
C ARG A 629 -13.83 6.03 0.84
N ALA A 630 -14.70 5.83 -0.16
CA ALA A 630 -14.81 6.74 -1.30
C ALA A 630 -15.23 8.17 -0.88
N SER A 631 -16.15 8.30 0.08
CA SER A 631 -16.59 9.60 0.60
C SER A 631 -15.53 10.34 1.42
N VAL A 632 -14.57 9.64 2.04
CA VAL A 632 -13.46 10.26 2.81
C VAL A 632 -12.11 10.22 2.08
N ASN A 633 -12.07 9.98 0.77
CA ASN A 633 -10.84 9.90 -0.03
C ASN A 633 -9.83 8.81 0.45
N GLN A 634 -10.33 7.74 1.09
CA GLN A 634 -9.52 6.55 1.38
C GLN A 634 -9.58 5.56 0.20
N PRO A 635 -8.49 4.83 -0.10
CA PRO A 635 -8.48 3.81 -1.15
C PRO A 635 -9.52 2.70 -0.88
N PRO A 636 -10.15 2.14 -1.94
CA PRO A 636 -11.22 1.16 -1.80
C PRO A 636 -10.78 -0.08 -1.00
N PRO A 637 -11.71 -0.82 -0.38
CA PRO A 637 -11.40 -2.08 0.29
C PRO A 637 -10.59 -3.04 -0.59
N ASN A 638 -9.58 -3.68 -0.01
CA ASN A 638 -8.83 -4.72 -0.69
C ASN A 638 -9.63 -6.05 -0.71
N ASN A 639 -9.18 -7.03 -1.48
CA ASN A 639 -9.87 -8.33 -1.58
C ASN A 639 -9.60 -9.27 -0.38
N ALA A 640 -8.96 -8.78 0.70
CA ALA A 640 -8.78 -9.58 1.91
C ALA A 640 -10.11 -9.72 2.67
N THR A 641 -10.32 -10.86 3.33
CA THR A 641 -11.54 -11.13 4.11
C THR A 641 -11.74 -10.08 5.22
N SER A 642 -12.99 -9.90 5.67
CA SER A 642 -13.33 -8.95 6.74
C SER A 642 -12.46 -9.15 7.99
N ALA A 643 -12.27 -10.41 8.38
CA ALA A 643 -11.43 -10.79 9.52
C ALA A 643 -9.94 -10.45 9.32
N ALA A 644 -9.42 -10.55 8.09
CA ALA A 644 -8.03 -10.19 7.79
C ALA A 644 -7.81 -8.67 7.85
N GLN A 645 -8.68 -7.87 7.23
CA GLN A 645 -8.60 -6.40 7.28
C GLN A 645 -8.73 -5.87 8.72
N SER A 646 -9.67 -6.40 9.51
CA SER A 646 -9.83 -6.02 10.91
C SER A 646 -8.66 -6.49 11.78
N LEU A 647 -8.10 -7.67 11.53
CA LEU A 647 -6.90 -8.16 12.21
C LEU A 647 -5.68 -7.26 11.93
N GLU A 648 -5.48 -6.85 10.68
CA GLU A 648 -4.43 -5.89 10.28
C GLU A 648 -4.59 -4.55 11.02
N TYR A 649 -5.80 -3.98 11.04
CA TYR A 649 -6.08 -2.74 11.75
C TYR A 649 -5.80 -2.87 13.27
N CYS A 650 -6.24 -3.95 13.89
CA CYS A 650 -5.96 -4.24 15.30
C CYS A 650 -4.46 -4.46 15.58
N GLN A 651 -3.70 -5.05 14.64
CA GLN A 651 -2.24 -5.15 14.74
C GLN A 651 -1.57 -3.78 14.66
N ASN A 652 -2.05 -2.88 13.80
CA ASN A 652 -1.52 -1.52 13.71
C ASN A 652 -1.82 -0.69 14.98
N LEU A 653 -3.02 -0.83 15.58
CA LEU A 653 -3.32 -0.26 16.91
C LEU A 653 -2.34 -0.76 18.00
N LEU A 654 -2.05 -2.06 18.01
CA LEU A 654 -1.12 -2.68 18.96
C LEU A 654 0.34 -2.26 18.76
N ASN A 655 0.79 -2.21 17.50
CA ASN A 655 2.21 -2.09 17.15
C ASN A 655 2.66 -0.66 16.85
N VAL A 656 1.73 0.27 16.59
CA VAL A 656 2.04 1.68 16.26
C VAL A 656 1.38 2.63 17.24
N THR A 657 0.06 2.58 17.42
CA THR A 657 -0.66 3.57 18.24
C THR A 657 -0.29 3.48 19.72
N ALA A 658 -0.30 2.28 20.32
CA ALA A 658 0.04 2.11 21.73
C ALA A 658 1.53 2.44 22.06
N PRO A 659 2.53 2.05 21.24
CA PRO A 659 3.91 2.53 21.37
C PRO A 659 4.08 4.04 21.13
N GLY A 660 3.30 4.61 20.21
CA GLY A 660 3.26 6.05 19.93
C GLY A 660 2.91 6.86 21.18
N TYR A 661 1.83 6.48 21.88
CA TYR A 661 1.44 7.15 23.13
C TYR A 661 2.52 7.09 24.23
N ILE A 662 3.34 6.03 24.29
CA ILE A 662 4.47 5.93 25.24
C ILE A 662 5.67 6.80 24.79
N THR A 663 5.79 7.05 23.49
CA THR A 663 6.85 7.90 22.91
C THR A 663 6.53 9.38 23.07
N ASP A 664 5.28 9.75 22.84
CA ASP A 664 4.76 11.11 22.94
C ASP A 664 4.32 11.49 24.37
N LEU A 665 4.39 10.55 25.33
CA LEU A 665 3.82 10.66 26.68
C LEU A 665 4.09 12.02 27.38
N LYS A 666 5.34 12.48 27.32
CA LYS A 666 5.81 13.76 27.90
C LYS A 666 5.22 15.01 27.26
N PHE A 667 4.68 14.90 26.06
CA PHE A 667 3.99 15.94 25.32
C PHE A 667 2.48 15.89 25.52
N LEU A 668 1.92 14.70 25.80
CA LEU A 668 0.47 14.47 25.93
C LEU A 668 -0.07 14.63 27.37
N ILE A 669 0.72 14.30 28.40
CA ILE A 669 0.34 14.47 29.81
C ILE A 669 0.25 15.96 30.16
N GLY A 670 -0.81 16.36 30.86
CA GLY A 670 -1.01 17.74 31.30
C GLY A 670 -1.44 18.74 30.21
N GLN A 671 -1.58 18.32 28.95
CA GLN A 671 -2.20 19.14 27.90
C GLN A 671 -3.72 19.22 28.08
N PRO A 672 -4.38 20.25 27.53
CA PRO A 672 -5.84 20.34 27.51
C PRO A 672 -6.49 19.06 26.95
N SER A 673 -7.50 18.55 27.64
CA SER A 673 -8.35 17.47 27.14
C SER A 673 -9.40 18.02 26.15
N PRO A 674 -9.65 17.35 25.01
CA PRO A 674 -10.77 17.69 24.12
C PRO A 674 -12.14 17.58 24.80
N ALA A 675 -12.27 16.71 25.80
CA ALA A 675 -13.47 16.59 26.63
C ALA A 675 -13.09 16.17 28.06
N LEU A 676 -13.15 17.13 28.99
CA LEU A 676 -12.80 16.92 30.41
C LEU A 676 -13.69 15.88 31.12
N ALA A 677 -14.87 15.57 30.58
CA ALA A 677 -15.74 14.50 31.06
C ALA A 677 -15.23 13.09 30.68
N ASN A 678 -14.34 12.97 29.70
CA ASN A 678 -13.84 11.69 29.18
C ASN A 678 -12.40 11.40 29.63
N GLY A 679 -11.57 12.43 29.78
CA GLY A 679 -10.21 12.33 30.32
C GLY A 679 -9.71 13.66 30.87
N LYS A 680 -8.86 13.63 31.90
CA LYS A 680 -8.36 14.84 32.59
C LYS A 680 -7.38 15.67 31.74
N ASP A 681 -6.70 15.03 30.79
CA ASP A 681 -5.72 15.61 29.86
C ASP A 681 -5.74 14.85 28.53
N LEU A 682 -4.98 15.34 27.54
CA LEU A 682 -4.93 14.73 26.21
C LEU A 682 -4.50 13.26 26.24
N PHE A 683 -3.49 12.88 27.04
CA PHE A 683 -3.07 11.48 27.19
C PHE A 683 -4.21 10.58 27.69
N THR A 684 -4.88 10.97 28.78
CA THR A 684 -5.96 10.17 29.37
C THR A 684 -7.20 10.11 28.49
N PHE A 685 -7.51 11.17 27.74
CA PHE A 685 -8.54 11.16 26.69
C PHE A 685 -8.20 10.16 25.57
N LEU A 686 -6.98 10.20 25.03
CA LEU A 686 -6.51 9.27 23.99
C LEU A 686 -6.52 7.82 24.46
N ALA A 687 -6.09 7.56 25.70
CA ALA A 687 -6.13 6.24 26.32
C ALA A 687 -7.57 5.71 26.48
N GLN A 688 -8.52 6.58 26.86
CA GLN A 688 -9.94 6.26 26.94
C GLN A 688 -10.52 5.92 25.56
N ARG A 689 -10.22 6.72 24.53
CA ARG A 689 -10.63 6.45 23.14
C ARG A 689 -10.04 5.16 22.61
N PHE A 690 -8.74 4.92 22.81
CA PHE A 690 -8.06 3.70 22.38
C PHE A 690 -8.67 2.44 23.03
N ALA A 691 -8.92 2.45 24.34
CA ALA A 691 -9.54 1.33 25.04
C ALA A 691 -10.95 1.04 24.51
N ALA A 692 -11.73 2.09 24.20
CA ALA A 692 -13.05 1.95 23.59
C ALA A 692 -12.96 1.38 22.16
N SER A 693 -12.08 1.90 21.30
CA SER A 693 -11.90 1.40 19.93
C SER A 693 -11.39 -0.05 19.88
N TRP A 694 -10.45 -0.42 20.77
CA TRP A 694 -9.95 -1.79 20.87
C TRP A 694 -11.05 -2.81 21.19
N ALA A 695 -11.98 -2.44 22.08
CA ALA A 695 -13.14 -3.27 22.40
C ALA A 695 -14.20 -3.25 21.28
N GLY A 696 -14.54 -2.06 20.76
CA GLY A 696 -15.57 -1.86 19.74
C GLY A 696 -15.25 -2.54 18.41
N LEU A 697 -13.98 -2.53 17.98
CA LEU A 697 -13.51 -3.22 16.78
C LEU A 697 -13.30 -4.72 16.98
N THR A 698 -13.59 -5.26 18.18
CA THR A 698 -13.40 -6.66 18.61
C THR A 698 -11.94 -7.15 18.62
N CYS A 699 -10.96 -6.24 18.70
CA CYS A 699 -9.53 -6.56 18.68
C CYS A 699 -9.11 -7.51 19.81
N ASN A 700 -9.82 -7.48 20.94
CA ASN A 700 -9.67 -8.42 22.05
C ASN A 700 -9.97 -9.90 21.69
N THR A 701 -10.75 -10.14 20.63
CA THR A 701 -11.04 -11.48 20.10
C THR A 701 -10.09 -11.88 18.97
N LEU A 702 -9.73 -10.91 18.12
CA LEU A 702 -8.81 -11.11 16.99
C LEU A 702 -7.36 -11.29 17.43
N ILE A 703 -6.97 -10.64 18.53
CA ILE A 703 -5.60 -10.68 19.07
C ILE A 703 -5.66 -11.03 20.57
N PRO A 704 -5.57 -12.34 20.91
CA PRO A 704 -5.32 -12.76 22.29
C PRO A 704 -3.98 -12.20 22.79
N LEU A 705 -4.01 -11.48 23.91
CA LEU A 705 -2.87 -10.84 24.56
C LEU A 705 -2.67 -11.36 25.98
N THR A 706 -1.42 -11.35 26.45
CA THR A 706 -1.06 -11.66 27.83
C THR A 706 -0.24 -10.54 28.48
N ASP A 707 -0.26 -10.50 29.81
CA ASP A 707 0.59 -9.61 30.61
C ASP A 707 2.02 -10.15 30.81
N VAL A 708 2.81 -9.42 31.61
CA VAL A 708 4.17 -9.79 32.08
C VAL A 708 4.24 -11.05 32.95
N PHE A 709 3.10 -11.59 33.39
CA PHE A 709 2.99 -12.81 34.19
C PHE A 709 2.38 -13.98 33.41
N GLY A 710 1.94 -13.77 32.16
CA GLY A 710 1.27 -14.75 31.32
C GLY A 710 -0.25 -14.84 31.48
N ASN A 711 -0.87 -13.96 32.27
CA ASN A 711 -2.33 -13.89 32.38
C ASN A 711 -2.93 -13.26 31.11
N ALA A 712 -4.10 -13.71 30.67
CA ALA A 712 -4.81 -13.08 29.56
C ALA A 712 -5.30 -11.67 29.93
N VAL A 713 -5.14 -10.70 29.01
CA VAL A 713 -5.60 -9.31 29.18
C VAL A 713 -6.51 -8.88 28.04
N ALA A 714 -7.53 -8.07 28.35
CA ALA A 714 -8.56 -7.67 27.39
C ALA A 714 -8.04 -6.74 26.27
N GLY A 715 -6.94 -6.03 26.51
CA GLY A 715 -6.30 -5.15 25.53
C GLY A 715 -4.91 -4.72 25.97
N PRO A 716 -4.13 -4.07 25.09
CA PRO A 716 -2.75 -3.71 25.38
C PRO A 716 -2.62 -2.51 26.34
N LEU A 717 -3.69 -1.73 26.45
CA LEU A 717 -3.87 -0.63 27.39
C LEU A 717 -5.24 -0.78 28.08
N THR A 718 -5.31 -0.48 29.37
CA THR A 718 -6.54 -0.32 30.16
C THR A 718 -6.67 1.14 30.58
N ALA A 719 -7.80 1.79 30.28
CA ALA A 719 -8.12 3.12 30.82
C ALA A 719 -8.66 3.00 32.26
N ASN A 720 -8.17 3.85 33.16
CA ASN A 720 -8.54 3.87 34.58
C ASN A 720 -9.34 5.15 34.89
N PHE A 721 -10.50 4.98 35.51
CA PHE A 721 -11.48 6.05 35.71
C PHE A 721 -11.59 6.48 37.18
N ASP A 722 -11.96 7.73 37.40
CA ASP A 722 -12.38 8.22 38.72
C ASP A 722 -13.85 7.85 39.03
N GLY A 723 -14.35 8.28 40.20
CA GLY A 723 -15.73 8.04 40.61
C GLY A 723 -16.80 8.77 39.80
N ASN A 724 -16.41 9.68 38.89
CA ASN A 724 -17.29 10.43 38.00
C ASN A 724 -17.30 9.86 36.56
N GLY A 725 -16.42 8.89 36.26
CA GLY A 725 -16.26 8.33 34.90
C GLY A 725 -15.23 9.06 34.03
N VAL A 726 -14.41 9.95 34.61
CA VAL A 726 -13.32 10.64 33.90
C VAL A 726 -12.08 9.75 33.89
N CYS A 727 -11.44 9.55 32.74
CA CYS A 727 -10.16 8.85 32.68
C CYS A 727 -9.05 9.68 33.36
N ILE A 728 -8.37 9.10 34.35
CA ILE A 728 -7.34 9.76 35.16
C ILE A 728 -5.95 9.13 35.02
N SER A 729 -5.87 7.88 34.59
CA SER A 729 -4.63 7.19 34.23
C SER A 729 -4.91 6.05 33.26
N ALA A 730 -3.86 5.43 32.73
CA ALA A 730 -3.95 4.26 31.88
C ALA A 730 -2.83 3.27 32.22
N THR A 731 -3.15 1.98 32.18
CA THR A 731 -2.22 0.90 32.48
C THR A 731 -1.83 0.18 31.19
N PHE A 732 -0.54 0.15 30.88
CA PHE A 732 0.00 -0.63 29.78
C PHE A 732 0.22 -2.07 30.23
N ASN A 733 -0.39 -3.01 29.50
CA ASN A 733 -0.57 -4.38 29.97
C ASN A 733 0.44 -5.38 29.40
N THR A 734 0.87 -5.22 28.13
CA THR A 734 1.73 -6.21 27.46
C THR A 734 3.20 -6.08 27.88
N PRO A 735 4.00 -7.16 27.83
CA PRO A 735 5.43 -7.11 28.14
C PRO A 735 6.21 -6.08 27.31
N THR A 736 5.88 -5.93 26.02
CA THR A 736 6.52 -4.98 25.11
C THR A 736 6.26 -3.53 25.52
N LEU A 737 5.02 -3.20 25.88
CA LEU A 737 4.62 -1.84 26.27
C LEU A 737 5.11 -1.49 27.67
N VAL A 738 5.08 -2.43 28.62
CA VAL A 738 5.71 -2.28 29.94
C VAL A 738 7.22 -2.01 29.80
N LYS A 739 7.93 -2.78 28.96
CA LYS A 739 9.36 -2.57 28.68
C LYS A 739 9.64 -1.21 28.03
N LEU A 740 8.79 -0.77 27.09
CA LEU A 740 8.94 0.52 26.42
C LEU A 740 8.72 1.70 27.38
N LEU A 741 7.68 1.63 28.23
CA LEU A 741 7.40 2.67 29.24
C LEU A 741 8.54 2.77 30.27
N LEU A 742 9.08 1.64 30.71
CA LEU A 742 10.26 1.59 31.58
C LEU A 742 11.52 2.19 30.90
N GLY A 743 11.64 2.09 29.58
CA GLY A 743 12.70 2.75 28.80
C GLY A 743 12.52 4.26 28.67
N ASN A 744 11.28 4.73 28.44
CA ASN A 744 10.97 6.14 28.16
C ASN A 744 10.81 7.02 29.42
N GLY A 745 11.52 6.68 30.52
CA GLY A 745 11.51 7.44 31.77
C GLY A 745 10.72 6.80 32.93
N GLY A 746 10.00 5.71 32.66
CA GLY A 746 9.25 4.96 33.66
C GLY A 746 7.80 5.40 33.85
N PRO A 747 7.04 4.70 34.72
CA PRO A 747 5.65 5.04 35.00
C PRO A 747 5.48 6.43 35.63
N THR A 748 4.41 7.12 35.24
CA THR A 748 3.95 8.37 35.87
C THR A 748 2.67 8.12 36.68
N THR A 749 2.06 9.17 37.24
CA THR A 749 0.73 9.06 37.86
C THR A 749 -0.35 8.65 36.83
N GLU A 750 -0.19 9.14 35.61
CA GLU A 750 -1.05 8.92 34.45
C GLU A 750 -0.73 7.64 33.70
N ALA A 751 0.53 7.27 33.57
CA ALA A 751 0.99 6.17 32.72
C ALA A 751 1.56 5.05 33.57
N LEU A 752 0.78 4.00 33.79
CA LEU A 752 1.12 2.90 34.69
C LEU A 752 1.64 1.69 33.89
N ALA A 753 2.63 0.99 34.45
CA ALA A 753 3.09 -0.30 33.92
C ALA A 753 2.46 -1.43 34.74
N LEU A 754 1.77 -2.38 34.08
CA LEU A 754 1.20 -3.54 34.76
C LEU A 754 2.31 -4.37 35.44
N GLY A 755 2.08 -4.74 36.71
CA GLY A 755 3.04 -5.45 37.54
C GLY A 755 4.10 -4.59 38.24
N VAL A 756 4.20 -3.29 37.94
CA VAL A 756 5.18 -2.38 38.57
C VAL A 756 4.56 -1.67 39.77
N THR A 757 4.51 -2.35 40.92
CA THR A 757 4.01 -1.77 42.19
C THR A 757 5.04 -0.88 42.87
N GLY A 758 5.16 0.38 42.43
CA GLY A 758 5.92 1.40 43.15
C GLY A 758 6.25 2.63 42.32
N THR A 759 5.86 3.81 42.79
CA THR A 759 6.29 5.10 42.25
C THR A 759 7.76 5.34 42.59
N THR A 760 8.68 4.94 41.72
CA THR A 760 10.12 5.25 41.86
C THR A 760 10.36 6.72 41.52
N THR A 761 10.15 7.60 42.51
CA THR A 761 10.45 9.03 42.39
C THR A 761 11.91 9.22 41.98
N LEU A 762 12.13 9.82 40.80
CA LEU A 762 13.47 10.01 40.21
C LEU A 762 14.26 11.11 40.95
N SER A 763 14.70 10.80 42.17
CA SER A 763 15.65 11.61 42.93
C SER A 763 17.01 11.62 42.23
N LYS A 764 17.24 12.74 41.53
CA LYS A 764 18.44 13.08 40.74
C LYS A 764 19.73 12.81 41.54
N THR A 765 20.33 11.65 41.35
CA THR A 765 21.52 11.22 42.10
C THR A 765 22.77 11.60 41.31
N THR A 766 23.57 12.51 41.87
CA THR A 766 24.81 13.00 41.26
C THR A 766 25.82 11.85 41.09
N ALA A 767 26.28 11.63 39.86
CA ALA A 767 27.26 10.60 39.55
C ALA A 767 28.57 10.85 40.32
N THR A 768 28.89 9.95 41.25
CA THR A 768 30.18 9.94 41.97
C THR A 768 31.03 8.81 41.39
N THR A 769 32.03 9.17 40.58
CA THR A 769 32.94 8.21 39.95
C THR A 769 33.75 7.45 41.00
N THR A 770 33.73 6.11 40.93
CA THR A 770 34.67 5.25 41.66
C THR A 770 35.31 4.26 40.68
N THR A 771 36.64 4.31 40.61
CA THR A 771 37.44 3.43 39.74
C THR A 771 37.53 2.02 40.33
N SER A 772 37.38 1.01 39.47
CA SER A 772 37.56 -0.39 39.86
C SER A 772 39.01 -0.67 40.26
N LYS A 773 39.19 -1.27 41.45
CA LYS A 773 40.39 -2.05 41.79
C LYS A 773 39.98 -3.49 42.09
N SER A 774 40.55 -4.42 41.35
CA SER A 774 40.34 -5.86 41.56
C SER A 774 41.06 -6.34 42.82
N THR A 775 40.42 -7.24 43.58
CA THR A 775 41.12 -8.21 44.43
C THR A 775 40.23 -9.45 44.63
N THR A 776 40.84 -10.63 44.83
CA THR A 776 40.19 -11.94 44.65
C THR A 776 40.09 -12.73 45.96
N LYS A 777 39.00 -13.51 46.14
CA LYS A 777 38.73 -14.43 47.29
C LYS A 777 38.57 -13.69 48.65
N VAL A 778 37.81 -14.17 49.64
CA VAL A 778 37.70 -15.53 50.21
C VAL A 778 36.26 -15.89 50.63
N LEU A 779 36.00 -17.19 50.77
CA LEU A 779 34.78 -17.85 51.24
C LEU A 779 34.63 -17.82 52.79
N THR A 780 33.48 -17.41 53.37
CA THR A 780 32.79 -18.13 54.49
C THR A 780 31.46 -17.50 54.97
N LYS A 781 30.35 -18.22 54.75
CA LYS A 781 29.38 -18.76 55.72
C LYS A 781 29.01 -17.99 57.04
N SER A 782 27.70 -17.86 57.31
CA SER A 782 27.03 -17.82 58.65
C SER A 782 27.14 -16.51 59.49
N THR A 783 26.21 -16.12 60.38
CA THR A 783 24.84 -16.62 60.73
C THR A 783 23.94 -15.49 61.32
N THR A 784 22.64 -15.79 61.45
CA THR A 784 21.50 -15.04 62.04
C THR A 784 21.66 -14.46 63.46
N SER A 785 21.21 -13.20 63.68
CA SER A 785 20.34 -12.69 64.77
C SER A 785 20.11 -11.17 64.51
N THR A 786 18.93 -10.53 64.55
CA THR A 786 17.70 -10.63 65.37
C THR A 786 17.86 -10.13 66.81
N THR A 787 17.51 -8.85 67.06
CA THR A 787 16.68 -8.30 68.17
C THR A 787 16.75 -6.75 68.21
N VAL A 788 15.63 -6.03 68.01
CA VAL A 788 14.82 -5.30 69.03
C VAL A 788 15.24 -3.83 69.25
N ALA A 789 14.24 -2.95 69.41
CA ALA A 789 14.39 -1.50 69.49
C ALA A 789 14.30 -0.94 70.92
N VAL A 790 14.90 0.24 71.15
CA VAL A 790 14.69 1.10 72.33
C VAL A 790 14.65 2.57 71.87
N SER A 791 13.74 3.36 72.43
CA SER A 791 13.55 4.80 72.11
C SER A 791 14.27 5.72 73.12
N ARG A 792 14.63 6.95 72.71
CA ARG A 792 14.29 8.20 73.46
C ARG A 792 14.69 9.53 72.78
N THR A 793 13.65 10.33 72.50
CA THR A 793 13.50 11.80 72.67
C THR A 793 14.68 12.72 73.02
N SER A 794 14.84 13.79 72.21
CA SER A 794 14.90 15.21 72.64
C SER A 794 14.70 16.14 71.42
N THR A 795 13.58 16.83 71.20
CA THR A 795 13.14 18.13 71.79
C THR A 795 14.10 19.32 71.65
N THR A 796 13.78 20.24 70.73
CA THR A 796 13.81 21.70 70.96
C THR A 796 12.86 22.42 69.99
N THR A 797 12.43 23.63 70.36
CA THR A 797 11.29 24.35 69.75
C THR A 797 11.68 25.77 69.36
N SER A 798 11.14 26.32 68.27
CA SER A 798 10.58 27.69 68.24
C SER A 798 9.79 27.96 66.94
N SER A 799 9.01 29.04 66.89
CA SER A 799 8.10 29.39 65.79
C SER A 799 7.98 30.92 65.61
N LYS A 800 7.23 31.35 64.57
CA LYS A 800 6.95 32.72 64.03
C LYS A 800 7.71 32.97 62.70
N THR A 801 7.12 33.31 61.54
CA THR A 801 5.77 33.81 61.13
C THR A 801 5.58 35.34 61.26
N THR A 802 4.77 35.93 60.35
CA THR A 802 4.43 37.37 60.16
C THR A 802 5.57 38.27 59.60
N THR A 803 5.38 39.24 58.69
CA THR A 803 4.15 39.82 58.06
C THR A 803 4.45 40.33 56.62
N THR A 804 3.40 40.53 55.80
CA THR A 804 3.41 41.12 54.44
C THR A 804 3.60 42.64 54.41
N ALA A 805 4.24 43.18 53.37
CA ALA A 805 4.10 44.57 52.90
C ALA A 805 4.40 44.69 51.39
N THR A 806 3.83 45.70 50.71
CA THR A 806 3.90 45.93 49.25
C THR A 806 4.33 47.38 48.96
N THR A 807 5.08 47.67 47.88
CA THR A 807 4.91 48.79 46.91
C THR A 807 6.10 48.97 45.94
N ILE A 808 5.80 49.01 44.63
CA ILE A 808 6.39 49.75 43.47
C ILE A 808 7.70 50.55 43.75
N SER A 809 8.81 50.41 43.00
CA SER A 809 9.02 51.05 41.66
C SER A 809 10.26 50.64 40.82
N THR A 810 10.15 50.77 39.49
CA THR A 810 11.16 51.15 38.45
C THR A 810 12.65 50.69 38.45
N ALA A 811 12.98 49.95 37.36
CA ALA A 811 13.99 50.29 36.32
C ALA A 811 15.50 49.88 36.39
N THR A 812 15.93 49.20 35.30
CA THR A 812 17.24 49.29 34.59
C THR A 812 18.53 48.62 35.14
N LYS A 813 18.76 47.36 34.69
CA LYS A 813 19.94 46.85 33.92
C LYS A 813 21.38 47.29 34.31
N ILE A 814 22.29 46.32 34.59
CA ILE A 814 23.67 46.16 34.00
C ILE A 814 24.51 45.01 34.64
N THR A 815 24.87 44.00 33.80
CA THR A 815 26.03 43.03 33.86
C THR A 815 26.27 42.28 35.21
N THR A 816 27.28 41.46 35.60
CA THR A 816 28.54 40.78 35.14
C THR A 816 28.76 39.53 36.08
N THR A 817 29.60 38.48 35.94
CA THR A 817 30.74 38.01 35.09
C THR A 817 30.89 36.45 35.21
N PHE A 818 31.88 35.84 34.55
CA PHE A 818 32.43 34.44 34.67
C PHE A 818 31.58 33.28 34.08
N SER A 819 31.99 32.48 33.08
CA SER A 819 33.30 31.98 32.56
C SER A 819 33.79 30.66 33.16
N THR A 820 33.83 29.61 32.32
CA THR A 820 34.68 28.41 32.45
C THR A 820 35.22 28.00 31.05
N LYS A 821 36.15 27.05 31.01
CA LYS A 821 37.16 26.93 29.94
C LYS A 821 36.91 25.81 28.92
N THR A 822 37.45 25.99 27.72
CA THR A 822 37.41 25.10 26.55
C THR A 822 38.23 23.80 26.71
N HIS A 823 37.96 22.78 25.87
CA HIS A 823 38.95 22.27 24.91
C HIS A 823 38.31 21.50 23.72
N HIS A 824 38.72 21.90 22.52
CA HIS A 824 38.69 21.26 21.17
C HIS A 824 37.61 20.25 20.73
N ALA A 825 36.92 20.65 19.66
CA ALA A 825 36.93 19.88 18.39
C ALA A 825 37.29 20.85 17.23
N THR A 826 37.82 20.31 16.13
CA THR A 826 38.40 21.00 14.96
C THR A 826 37.92 20.28 13.68
N THR A 827 37.68 20.89 12.51
CA THR A 827 37.63 22.30 12.07
C THR A 827 36.66 22.38 10.88
N LEU A 828 36.02 23.53 10.63
CA LEU A 828 35.38 23.82 9.34
C LEU A 828 35.52 25.31 9.03
N THR A 829 36.09 25.66 7.87
CA THR A 829 36.55 27.02 7.55
C THR A 829 35.76 27.63 6.38
N SER A 830 35.47 28.93 6.46
CA SER A 830 34.56 29.67 5.57
C SER A 830 35.28 30.78 4.77
N ILE A 831 34.80 31.03 3.55
CA ILE A 831 35.04 32.22 2.70
C ILE A 831 33.69 32.49 1.97
N VAL A 832 32.89 33.57 2.13
CA VAL A 832 33.09 35.04 2.22
C VAL A 832 33.37 35.65 0.83
N ASN A 833 32.48 36.43 0.19
CA ASN A 833 32.08 37.80 0.59
C ASN A 833 30.93 38.36 -0.31
N GLN A 834 30.16 39.36 0.21
CA GLN A 834 29.50 40.55 -0.41
C GLN A 834 28.96 40.55 -1.89
N VAL A 835 27.90 41.29 -2.27
CA VAL A 835 27.75 42.78 -2.24
C VAL A 835 26.28 43.27 -2.21
N SER A 836 26.09 44.42 -1.54
CA SER A 836 25.03 45.44 -1.51
C SER A 836 23.68 45.31 -2.27
N VAL A 837 22.61 45.69 -1.55
CA VAL A 837 21.32 46.14 -2.08
C VAL A 837 21.39 47.62 -2.54
N GLN A 838 20.68 47.99 -3.61
CA GLN A 838 20.43 49.39 -3.97
C GLN A 838 18.92 49.66 -4.14
N THR A 839 18.40 50.67 -3.42
CA THR A 839 16.98 51.04 -3.44
C THR A 839 16.65 52.04 -4.55
N THR A 840 15.50 51.87 -5.21
CA THR A 840 14.78 52.96 -5.87
C THR A 840 13.32 52.96 -5.42
N LYS A 841 12.70 54.15 -5.42
CA LYS A 841 11.36 54.43 -4.88
C LYS A 841 10.63 55.35 -5.84
N THR A 842 9.44 54.96 -6.29
CA THR A 842 8.58 55.80 -7.12
C THR A 842 7.13 55.66 -6.68
N THR A 843 6.52 56.80 -6.38
CA THR A 843 5.11 56.93 -5.96
C THR A 843 4.36 57.76 -6.98
N SER A 844 3.13 57.39 -7.32
CA SER A 844 1.98 58.31 -7.49
C SER A 844 0.69 57.51 -7.70
N ALA A 845 -0.45 58.16 -7.42
CA ALA A 845 -1.79 57.58 -7.51
C ALA A 845 -2.67 58.44 -8.43
N THR A 846 -3.81 57.87 -8.88
CA THR A 846 -4.95 58.67 -9.34
C THR A 846 -6.27 57.97 -8.98
N THR A 847 -7.27 58.76 -8.61
CA THR A 847 -8.62 58.31 -8.20
C THR A 847 -9.65 58.67 -9.29
N ALA A 848 -10.67 57.84 -9.51
CA ALA A 848 -11.87 58.24 -10.25
C ALA A 848 -13.11 57.43 -9.81
N THR A 849 -14.26 58.10 -9.70
CA THR A 849 -15.56 57.53 -9.24
C THR A 849 -16.73 58.05 -10.07
N LEU A 850 -17.55 57.15 -10.62
CA LEU A 850 -18.93 57.32 -11.15
C LEU A 850 -19.48 55.89 -11.38
N SER A 851 -20.64 55.41 -10.91
CA SER A 851 -21.98 55.96 -10.61
C SER A 851 -22.97 55.95 -11.79
N THR A 852 -23.96 55.04 -11.71
CA THR A 852 -25.32 55.08 -12.32
C THR A 852 -25.41 55.08 -13.88
N THR A 853 -26.44 54.55 -14.56
CA THR A 853 -27.79 54.07 -14.16
C THR A 853 -28.36 53.00 -15.13
N THR A 854 -29.32 52.19 -14.65
CA THR A 854 -30.41 51.45 -15.37
C THR A 854 -30.44 51.29 -16.90
N THR A 855 -30.79 50.08 -17.35
CA THR A 855 -31.77 49.89 -18.45
C THR A 855 -32.66 48.66 -18.15
N THR A 856 -33.92 48.67 -18.58
CA THR A 856 -34.97 47.71 -18.17
C THR A 856 -35.18 46.59 -19.20
N ALA A 857 -35.65 45.42 -18.74
CA ALA A 857 -35.96 44.27 -19.58
C ALA A 857 -37.20 44.47 -20.48
N ILE A 858 -37.24 43.73 -21.59
CA ILE A 858 -38.45 43.42 -22.36
C ILE A 858 -38.54 41.89 -22.48
N ALA A 859 -39.71 41.32 -22.18
CA ALA A 859 -39.96 39.89 -22.26
C ALA A 859 -40.54 39.49 -23.63
N LEU A 860 -40.32 38.23 -24.04
CA LEU A 860 -41.05 37.58 -25.13
C LEU A 860 -41.44 36.15 -24.74
N THR A 861 -42.46 35.63 -25.41
CA THR A 861 -43.44 34.71 -24.79
C THR A 861 -43.26 33.24 -25.20
N ALA A 862 -43.85 32.34 -24.41
CA ALA A 862 -43.73 30.88 -24.57
C ALA A 862 -44.43 30.30 -25.82
N GLY A 863 -43.99 29.11 -26.23
CA GLY A 863 -44.67 28.21 -27.17
C GLY A 863 -44.54 26.76 -26.70
N THR A 864 -45.62 25.97 -26.77
CA THR A 864 -45.72 24.64 -26.13
C THR A 864 -46.14 23.54 -27.10
N VAL A 865 -45.42 22.41 -27.07
CA VAL A 865 -45.83 21.06 -27.54
C VAL A 865 -45.11 20.07 -26.62
N SER A 866 -45.75 19.45 -25.63
CA SER A 866 -46.70 18.32 -25.69
C SER A 866 -46.03 16.96 -25.94
N THR A 867 -46.33 15.99 -25.08
CA THR A 867 -45.76 14.64 -25.03
C THR A 867 -46.63 13.61 -25.75
N THR A 868 -46.07 12.45 -26.06
CA THR A 868 -46.85 11.22 -26.32
C THR A 868 -46.06 10.00 -25.86
N THR A 869 -46.75 9.02 -25.26
CA THR A 869 -46.18 7.78 -24.73
C THR A 869 -46.96 6.59 -25.28
N THR A 870 -46.31 5.46 -25.53
CA THR A 870 -47.00 4.20 -25.85
C THR A 870 -46.19 3.00 -25.36
N THR A 871 -46.87 2.01 -24.78
CA THR A 871 -46.28 0.80 -24.18
C THR A 871 -47.09 -0.43 -24.62
N ILE A 872 -46.42 -1.52 -25.00
CA ILE A 872 -47.03 -2.85 -25.24
C ILE A 872 -46.10 -3.95 -24.68
N PHE A 873 -46.67 -5.14 -24.46
CA PHE A 873 -46.27 -6.21 -23.54
C PHE A 873 -45.39 -7.35 -24.11
N ALA A 874 -44.71 -8.02 -23.17
CA ALA A 874 -44.47 -9.48 -23.06
C ALA A 874 -43.39 -10.21 -23.92
N PRO A 875 -42.72 -11.24 -23.35
CA PRO A 875 -41.75 -12.11 -24.02
C PRO A 875 -42.30 -13.51 -24.38
N THR A 876 -41.53 -14.31 -25.12
CA THR A 876 -41.73 -15.77 -25.28
C THR A 876 -40.42 -16.56 -25.16
N THR A 877 -40.54 -17.82 -24.75
CA THR A 877 -39.43 -18.77 -24.45
C THR A 877 -39.29 -19.87 -25.50
N ALA A 878 -38.19 -20.65 -25.40
CA ALA A 878 -37.90 -21.99 -25.97
C ALA A 878 -36.80 -22.06 -27.06
N THR A 879 -36.09 -23.17 -27.31
CA THR A 879 -35.66 -24.35 -26.50
C THR A 879 -34.54 -25.07 -27.27
N THR A 880 -33.70 -25.86 -26.57
CA THR A 880 -32.59 -26.69 -27.09
C THR A 880 -32.98 -27.70 -28.19
N ALA A 881 -32.06 -27.94 -29.15
CA ALA A 881 -32.02 -29.15 -30.00
C ALA A 881 -30.56 -29.51 -30.37
N THR A 882 -30.31 -30.74 -30.83
CA THR A 882 -28.94 -31.31 -30.98
C THR A 882 -28.87 -32.28 -32.18
N ALA A 883 -27.66 -32.78 -32.51
CA ALA A 883 -27.30 -33.72 -33.59
C ALA A 883 -27.29 -33.11 -35.02
N THR A 884 -26.21 -33.15 -35.80
CA THR A 884 -25.30 -34.25 -36.24
C THR A 884 -25.81 -34.99 -37.49
N THR A 885 -25.23 -34.70 -38.65
CA THR A 885 -24.76 -35.71 -39.63
C THR A 885 -23.93 -35.08 -40.75
N VAL A 886 -23.03 -35.87 -41.34
CA VAL A 886 -22.21 -35.57 -42.52
C VAL A 886 -22.28 -36.81 -43.43
N PRO A 887 -22.47 -36.65 -44.76
CA PRO A 887 -21.50 -37.28 -45.65
C PRO A 887 -21.20 -36.54 -46.98
N THR A 888 -19.92 -36.63 -47.38
CA THR A 888 -19.40 -36.85 -48.75
C THR A 888 -19.62 -35.84 -49.90
N THR A 889 -18.52 -35.16 -50.23
CA THR A 889 -17.89 -35.05 -51.58
C THR A 889 -18.69 -34.63 -52.83
N THR A 890 -18.18 -33.60 -53.52
CA THR A 890 -17.59 -33.81 -54.87
C THR A 890 -16.58 -32.72 -55.23
N THR A 891 -15.64 -33.04 -56.12
CA THR A 891 -14.56 -32.16 -56.59
C THR A 891 -14.93 -31.43 -57.87
N PHE A 892 -14.43 -30.20 -58.06
CA PHE A 892 -14.18 -29.66 -59.40
C PHE A 892 -12.85 -28.91 -59.46
N ASN A 893 -11.94 -29.41 -60.31
CA ASN A 893 -10.76 -28.69 -60.77
C ASN A 893 -11.10 -27.96 -62.06
N SER A 894 -10.63 -26.71 -62.20
CA SER A 894 -10.17 -26.16 -63.49
C SER A 894 -9.29 -24.94 -63.23
N ALA A 895 -8.04 -24.99 -63.70
CA ALA A 895 -7.18 -23.82 -63.76
C ALA A 895 -7.44 -23.02 -65.03
N TYR A 896 -7.10 -21.72 -65.03
CA TYR A 896 -6.82 -20.98 -66.27
C TYR A 896 -5.59 -20.08 -66.09
N VAL A 897 -4.89 -19.84 -67.19
CA VAL A 897 -3.51 -19.31 -67.20
C VAL A 897 -3.48 -17.83 -67.59
N LEU A 898 -2.42 -17.14 -67.14
CA LEU A 898 -2.01 -15.77 -67.49
C LEU A 898 -2.04 -15.50 -69.01
N PRO A 899 -2.13 -14.22 -69.40
CA PRO A 899 -0.91 -13.59 -69.93
C PRO A 899 -0.58 -12.21 -69.34
N THR A 900 0.66 -11.77 -69.56
CA THR A 900 1.27 -10.52 -69.07
C THR A 900 1.49 -9.49 -70.20
N THR A 901 1.38 -8.18 -69.93
CA THR A 901 2.02 -7.14 -70.76
C THR A 901 2.35 -5.82 -70.02
N THR A 902 3.65 -5.57 -69.88
CA THR A 902 4.40 -4.29 -70.01
C THR A 902 3.67 -2.92 -70.05
N THR A 903 3.97 -2.09 -69.03
CA THR A 903 4.50 -0.70 -69.10
C THR A 903 4.16 0.25 -70.27
N THR A 904 3.63 1.45 -69.94
CA THR A 904 4.12 2.76 -70.43
C THR A 904 3.64 3.91 -69.53
N ALA A 905 4.13 5.14 -69.75
CA ALA A 905 3.82 6.34 -68.94
C ALA A 905 3.73 7.61 -69.82
N ILE A 906 3.49 8.79 -69.20
CA ILE A 906 3.43 10.16 -69.79
C ILE A 906 2.09 10.47 -70.51
N PRO A 907 1.53 11.71 -70.52
CA PRO A 907 1.86 12.96 -69.81
C PRO A 907 0.74 13.50 -68.87
N THR A 908 0.99 14.68 -68.28
CA THR A 908 0.02 15.51 -67.54
C THR A 908 -1.06 16.14 -68.42
N LYS A 909 -2.24 16.42 -67.82
CA LYS A 909 -3.04 17.61 -68.18
C LYS A 909 -3.86 18.13 -67.00
N THR A 910 -3.92 19.44 -66.86
CA THR A 910 -4.53 20.17 -65.75
C THR A 910 -6.05 20.30 -65.89
N TRP A 911 -6.76 20.24 -64.76
CA TRP A 911 -8.09 20.86 -64.61
C TRP A 911 -8.12 21.65 -63.31
N THR A 912 -8.52 22.92 -63.41
CA THR A 912 -8.59 23.86 -62.28
C THR A 912 -10.00 23.85 -61.69
N TYR A 913 -10.12 23.78 -60.36
CA TYR A 913 -11.35 24.12 -59.65
C TYR A 913 -11.04 25.08 -58.50
N HIS A 914 -11.85 26.13 -58.36
CA HIS A 914 -11.71 27.09 -57.26
C HIS A 914 -12.58 26.68 -56.06
N THR A 915 -11.98 26.64 -54.88
CA THR A 915 -12.66 26.75 -53.58
C THR A 915 -11.86 27.70 -52.70
N HIS A 916 -12.53 28.58 -51.96
CA HIS A 916 -11.88 29.68 -51.24
C HIS A 916 -11.04 29.23 -50.04
N THR A 917 -9.89 29.88 -49.87
CA THR A 917 -9.09 29.84 -48.63
C THR A 917 -9.55 30.94 -47.68
N HIS A 918 -9.93 30.59 -46.44
CA HIS A 918 -9.92 31.52 -45.31
C HIS A 918 -8.79 31.15 -44.36
N THR A 919 -7.81 32.04 -44.22
CA THR A 919 -6.71 31.93 -43.24
C THR A 919 -6.47 33.28 -42.59
N THR A 920 -6.62 33.35 -41.28
CA THR A 920 -6.15 34.45 -40.44
C THR A 920 -5.18 33.92 -39.39
N ARG A 921 -4.03 34.58 -39.26
CA ARG A 921 -3.05 34.32 -38.19
C ARG A 921 -3.45 35.10 -36.94
N HIS A 922 -2.89 34.78 -35.78
CA HIS A 922 -1.84 35.62 -35.19
C HIS A 922 -1.14 34.94 -33.98
N HIS A 923 0.19 34.90 -34.11
CA HIS A 923 1.23 35.20 -33.10
C HIS A 923 1.30 34.49 -31.74
N HIS A 924 2.38 33.72 -31.60
CA HIS A 924 3.24 33.78 -30.42
C HIS A 924 4.70 34.06 -30.83
N HIS A 925 5.47 34.66 -29.93
CA HIS A 925 6.82 35.18 -30.20
C HIS A 925 7.91 34.13 -30.00
N HIS A 926 8.91 34.13 -30.87
CA HIS A 926 10.25 33.65 -30.51
C HIS A 926 10.94 34.66 -29.60
N HIS A 927 11.77 34.16 -28.69
CA HIS A 927 12.99 34.86 -28.29
C HIS A 927 14.18 33.89 -28.34
N HIS A 928 15.21 34.23 -29.10
CA HIS A 928 16.53 33.62 -29.00
C HIS A 928 17.29 34.23 -27.81
N HIS A 929 18.25 33.49 -27.26
CA HIS A 929 19.59 34.08 -27.13
C HIS A 929 20.71 33.03 -27.24
N HIS A 930 21.73 33.38 -28.05
CA HIS A 930 23.07 32.80 -28.08
C HIS A 930 23.90 33.35 -26.88
N HIS A 931 25.09 32.88 -26.51
CA HIS A 931 25.99 31.80 -26.98
C HIS A 931 26.93 31.46 -25.81
N HIS A 932 27.54 30.27 -25.79
CA HIS A 932 29.00 30.16 -25.97
C HIS A 932 29.44 28.71 -26.19
N GLN A 933 30.36 28.53 -27.15
CA GLN A 933 31.15 27.31 -27.29
C GLN A 933 32.50 27.51 -26.62
N HIS A 934 33.12 26.42 -26.18
CA HIS A 934 34.57 26.28 -26.26
C HIS A 934 34.90 24.87 -26.77
N HIS A 935 35.99 24.76 -27.53
CA HIS A 935 36.54 23.49 -27.98
C HIS A 935 37.23 22.76 -26.81
N ASP A 936 37.35 21.43 -26.90
CA ASP A 936 38.67 20.87 -27.20
C ASP A 936 38.57 19.51 -27.91
N ASP A 937 39.50 19.29 -28.83
CA ASP A 937 39.58 18.13 -29.72
C ASP A 937 40.84 17.35 -29.36
N HIS A 938 40.74 16.10 -28.93
CA HIS A 938 41.93 15.25 -28.78
C HIS A 938 41.67 13.77 -29.08
N LYS A 939 42.00 13.39 -30.32
CA LYS A 939 42.30 12.00 -30.70
C LYS A 939 43.64 11.58 -30.07
N TYR A 940 43.72 10.39 -29.48
CA TYR A 940 44.91 9.54 -29.63
C TYR A 940 44.55 8.05 -29.61
N LYS A 941 45.45 7.20 -30.12
CA LYS A 941 45.22 5.78 -30.41
C LYS A 941 45.82 4.88 -29.34
N SER A 942 45.22 3.70 -29.14
CA SER A 942 45.84 2.39 -28.81
C SER A 942 47.01 2.37 -27.79
N LYS A 943 46.94 1.54 -26.74
CA LYS A 943 47.13 0.08 -26.87
C LYS A 943 46.70 -0.70 -25.61
N THR A 944 46.44 -1.99 -25.83
CA THR A 944 46.53 -3.13 -24.90
C THR A 944 47.42 -2.94 -23.67
N TRP A 945 46.90 -3.29 -22.51
CA TRP A 945 47.08 -4.66 -21.98
C TRP A 945 45.70 -5.28 -21.70
#